data_AF-K0QYG3-F1
#
_entry.id   AF-K0QYG3-F1
#
_cell.length_a   1.000
_cell.length_b   1.000
_cell.length_c   1.000
_cell.angle_alpha   90.00
_cell.angle_beta   90.00
_cell.angle_gamma   90.00
#
_symmetry.space_group_name_H-M   'P 1'
#
loop_
_entity.id
_entity.type
_entity.pdbx_description
1 polymer ?
#
loop_
_entity_poly.entity_id
_entity_poly.type
_entity_poly.pdbx_seq_one_letter_code
_entity_poly.pdbx_strand_id
1 'polypeptide(L)'
;MERLMVRRAFPDALDYTTSKFGNYSDGTPAGTQQWIGDVGNNNKLNPSFANFGTVLDLSAANKGTFVNSLQWMASLLHRRSYVLSTTDHEKPWEEPLSPCRTDLLDDYDTSDEYSEEDDSSVCLIGAEMTNFVSVRLDEKVTKGAVVKATKLNIVDYGEFIDGDASNWLELLRNKELLNGRTFDTIIVDGVLDADDDDHALPMHMMDLVLEEIVKLLKPGGQLFVVGQGPDDGLYDGEDGMAYTSISSTLDAIKSLDGIVPKKNLPASWVHRTLSKLNLNIFDSTNMYPNYDYERFESKINEALAWIEESELMPSETKEHFQSLVHSLSEQAEEATYDGPVYAGGNEYIIAAELSAEGAEPQTTVPYPVDYTAKEQYWPDRQPKVEEMVTSPLMPGEIMKLTWANGDDYDGLSYRVGVERKLRKAIVDYLKKLGLWDIIHETMYDNPLQEDSTRFHRLPSPYDPSRTMTWGIKRPANYDGTASDMHWFDAGCEFAMEDSYRALADAGFDDVVASIGKFMNYTEMNVFSLGILAVTKADKGYVHQDFEGSTGRAFNFLYKLQSPEGYDTPELTIIEEDYLGSRRRGQIKYEEDFGVLNGDMAMHATNECDYRRDRGIRISASIFMAEVNDASKKVIAEHDTWYFPFGNNDWILAQKGRHWHKDGSRSMLNDEGRAPLAVEDQVPECAERVGPNKEKCFVHTDERQKCWKTCGAFIDDADYRPGLSRKTVYGY
;
A
#
# COMPACT_ATOMS: atom_id res chain seq x y z
N MET A 1 -11.18 -10.62 12.76
CA MET A 1 -11.60 -10.56 14.18
C MET A 1 -10.63 -9.77 15.05
N GLU A 2 -9.37 -10.20 15.24
CA GLU A 2 -8.41 -9.52 16.14
C GLU A 2 -8.16 -8.05 15.77
N ARG A 3 -7.89 -7.76 14.49
CA ARG A 3 -7.72 -6.39 13.98
C ARG A 3 -8.92 -5.49 14.33
N LEU A 4 -10.13 -6.03 14.24
CA LEU A 4 -11.36 -5.29 14.55
C LEU A 4 -11.47 -4.98 16.04
N MET A 5 -11.07 -5.92 16.90
CA MET A 5 -11.04 -5.70 18.34
C MET A 5 -10.04 -4.65 18.76
N VAL A 6 -8.85 -4.70 18.18
CA VAL A 6 -7.80 -3.74 18.47
C VAL A 6 -8.22 -2.35 17.95
N ARG A 7 -8.71 -2.24 16.71
CA ARG A 7 -9.23 -0.97 16.16
C ARG A 7 -10.35 -0.39 17.02
N ARG A 8 -11.21 -1.22 17.58
CA ARG A 8 -12.28 -0.78 18.46
C ARG A 8 -11.78 -0.34 19.83
N ALA A 9 -10.89 -1.12 20.45
CA ALA A 9 -10.32 -0.80 21.75
C ALA A 9 -9.42 0.45 21.68
N PHE A 10 -8.81 0.68 20.51
CA PHE A 10 -7.87 1.76 20.24
C PHE A 10 -8.19 2.42 18.89
N PRO A 11 -9.26 3.24 18.80
CA PRO A 11 -9.71 3.85 17.54
C PRO A 11 -8.65 4.71 16.86
N ASP A 12 -7.87 5.43 17.67
CA ASP A 12 -6.78 6.31 17.21
C ASP A 12 -5.54 5.52 16.77
N ALA A 13 -5.47 4.21 17.06
CA ALA A 13 -4.32 3.42 16.66
C ALA A 13 -4.19 3.43 15.13
N LEU A 14 -5.25 3.17 14.37
CA LEU A 14 -5.16 2.98 12.92
C LEU A 14 -4.73 4.25 12.14
N ASP A 15 -5.30 5.42 12.48
CA ASP A 15 -5.05 6.67 11.74
C ASP A 15 -3.63 7.21 11.95
N TYR A 16 -3.02 6.93 13.12
CA TYR A 16 -1.68 7.41 13.47
C TYR A 16 -0.59 6.38 13.22
N THR A 17 -0.95 5.10 13.15
CA THR A 17 -0.03 4.01 12.85
C THR A 17 0.36 3.98 11.37
N THR A 18 -0.57 4.23 10.45
CA THR A 18 -0.20 4.39 9.03
C THR A 18 0.53 5.72 8.74
N SER A 19 0.61 6.63 9.70
CA SER A 19 1.30 7.92 9.53
C SER A 19 2.67 7.89 10.21
N LYS A 20 3.76 7.99 9.44
CA LYS A 20 5.10 8.25 10.01
C LYS A 20 5.22 9.63 10.70
N PHE A 21 4.16 10.44 10.72
CA PHE A 21 4.18 11.83 11.16
C PHE A 21 2.88 12.30 11.83
N GLY A 22 3.00 13.01 12.95
CA GLY A 22 1.88 13.51 13.76
C GLY A 22 2.26 13.57 15.24
N ASN A 23 1.36 14.05 16.11
CA ASN A 23 1.44 13.79 17.55
C ASN A 23 0.17 13.04 17.96
N TYR A 24 0.30 12.01 18.80
CA TYR A 24 -0.81 11.36 19.49
C TYR A 24 -1.59 12.37 20.34
N SER A 25 -2.81 12.01 20.75
CA SER A 25 -3.69 12.86 21.56
C SER A 25 -3.10 13.24 22.93
N ASP A 26 -2.10 12.48 23.39
CA ASP A 26 -1.30 12.77 24.59
C ASP A 26 -0.08 13.69 24.35
N GLY A 27 0.19 14.06 23.09
CA GLY A 27 1.30 14.92 22.68
C GLY A 27 2.58 14.18 22.26
N THR A 28 2.62 12.85 22.32
CA THR A 28 3.77 12.04 21.89
C THR A 28 3.90 12.05 20.36
N PRO A 29 5.09 12.12 19.73
CA PRO A 29 5.22 12.09 18.27
C PRO A 29 4.87 10.74 17.63
N ALA A 30 4.15 10.72 16.51
CA ALA A 30 3.89 9.54 15.68
C ALA A 30 5.22 8.95 15.16
N GLY A 31 5.27 7.63 14.96
CA GLY A 31 6.52 6.92 14.63
C GLY A 31 7.46 6.64 15.82
N THR A 32 7.19 7.19 17.01
CA THR A 32 7.85 6.71 18.25
C THR A 32 7.37 5.29 18.58
N GLN A 33 8.17 4.52 19.33
CA GLN A 33 7.78 3.21 19.89
C GLN A 33 6.62 3.39 20.89
N GLN A 34 5.41 3.66 20.39
CA GLN A 34 4.22 3.59 21.21
C GLN A 34 3.63 2.19 21.09
N TRP A 35 3.71 1.49 22.21
CA TRP A 35 3.03 0.24 22.41
C TRP A 35 1.52 0.47 22.37
N ILE A 36 0.76 -0.42 21.73
CA ILE A 36 -0.68 -0.57 22.03
C ILE A 36 -0.77 -1.04 23.49
N GLY A 37 -0.80 -0.08 24.40
CA GLY A 37 -0.37 -0.31 25.77
C GLY A 37 -0.09 0.98 26.52
N ASP A 38 0.37 2.01 25.81
CA ASP A 38 0.75 3.28 26.44
C ASP A 38 -0.41 4.28 26.56
N VAL A 39 -1.64 3.80 26.81
CA VAL A 39 -2.77 4.68 27.18
C VAL A 39 -2.69 5.12 28.66
N GLY A 40 -1.47 5.19 29.22
CA GLY A 40 -1.20 5.69 30.56
C GLY A 40 -0.73 4.64 31.56
N ASN A 41 0.48 4.10 31.39
CA ASN A 41 1.47 3.84 32.44
C ASN A 41 2.63 3.00 31.85
N ASN A 42 3.86 3.51 32.02
CA ASN A 42 5.14 2.91 31.65
C ASN A 42 5.43 1.53 32.30
N ASN A 43 4.56 0.53 32.14
CA ASN A 43 4.82 -0.81 32.66
C ASN A 43 4.88 -1.83 31.52
N LYS A 44 6.09 -2.00 30.97
CA LYS A 44 6.42 -3.07 30.02
C LYS A 44 6.08 -4.48 30.56
N LEU A 45 5.92 -4.65 31.88
CA LEU A 45 5.53 -5.92 32.50
C LEU A 45 4.01 -6.16 32.46
N ASN A 46 3.18 -5.22 32.00
CA ASN A 46 1.74 -5.39 31.92
C ASN A 46 1.13 -4.62 30.73
N PRO A 47 1.30 -5.13 29.50
CA PRO A 47 0.73 -4.51 28.31
C PRO A 47 -0.81 -4.47 28.36
N SER A 48 -1.42 -3.45 27.76
CA SER A 48 -2.88 -3.37 27.64
C SER A 48 -3.33 -4.17 26.42
N PHE A 49 -4.07 -5.25 26.64
CA PHE A 49 -4.64 -6.05 25.56
C PHE A 49 -6.10 -5.63 25.31
N ALA A 50 -6.50 -5.57 24.05
CA ALA A 50 -7.91 -5.67 23.69
C ALA A 50 -8.44 -7.01 24.22
N ASN A 51 -9.61 -7.02 24.87
CA ASN A 51 -10.09 -8.22 25.54
C ASN A 51 -11.42 -8.67 24.94
N PHE A 52 -11.48 -9.92 24.49
CA PHE A 52 -12.71 -10.55 24.01
C PHE A 52 -13.66 -10.97 25.17
N GLY A 53 -13.22 -10.85 26.42
CA GLY A 53 -13.95 -11.23 27.63
C GLY A 53 -14.16 -12.73 27.73
N THR A 54 -15.37 -13.13 28.13
CA THR A 54 -15.83 -14.53 28.05
C THR A 54 -16.40 -14.80 26.67
N VAL A 55 -15.85 -15.80 25.98
CA VAL A 55 -16.22 -16.14 24.59
C VAL A 55 -17.18 -17.33 24.56
N LEU A 56 -18.26 -17.25 23.77
CA LEU A 56 -19.05 -18.42 23.36
C LEU A 56 -18.73 -18.74 21.90
N ASP A 57 -18.24 -19.94 21.65
CA ASP A 57 -17.87 -20.46 20.34
C ASP A 57 -18.92 -21.49 19.88
N LEU A 58 -19.80 -21.07 18.97
CA LEU A 58 -20.80 -21.90 18.33
C LEU A 58 -20.29 -22.28 16.93
N SER A 59 -19.86 -23.53 16.74
CA SER A 59 -19.33 -23.98 15.44
C SER A 59 -19.98 -25.26 14.95
N ALA A 60 -20.39 -25.30 13.68
CA ALA A 60 -20.83 -26.52 13.01
C ALA A 60 -19.58 -27.26 12.51
N ALA A 61 -19.14 -28.31 13.22
CA ALA A 61 -17.91 -28.97 12.80
C ALA A 61 -18.19 -29.96 11.68
N ASN A 62 -17.57 -29.69 10.53
CA ASN A 62 -16.90 -30.66 9.63
C ASN A 62 -16.59 -30.04 8.27
N LYS A 63 -17.11 -28.85 7.94
CA LYS A 63 -16.90 -28.19 6.63
C LYS A 63 -16.76 -26.67 6.68
N GLY A 64 -16.85 -26.05 7.87
CA GLY A 64 -16.73 -24.61 8.02
C GLY A 64 -15.38 -24.09 7.51
N THR A 65 -15.41 -22.95 6.84
CA THR A 65 -14.24 -22.35 6.18
C THR A 65 -13.21 -21.83 7.18
N PHE A 66 -13.63 -21.63 8.43
CA PHE A 66 -12.81 -21.23 9.57
C PHE A 66 -12.48 -22.41 10.51
N VAL A 67 -11.91 -23.51 9.96
CA VAL A 67 -11.56 -24.80 10.62
C VAL A 67 -10.75 -24.69 11.95
N ASN A 68 -10.39 -23.48 12.39
CA ASN A 68 -9.39 -23.21 13.40
C ASN A 68 -9.84 -22.23 14.52
N SER A 69 -11.13 -22.07 14.82
CA SER A 69 -11.57 -21.24 15.96
C SER A 69 -10.87 -21.59 17.29
N LEU A 70 -10.65 -22.89 17.58
CA LEU A 70 -9.86 -23.35 18.73
C LEU A 70 -8.37 -22.98 18.66
N GLN A 71 -7.75 -22.99 17.47
CA GLN A 71 -6.36 -22.56 17.33
C GLN A 71 -6.23 -21.05 17.52
N TRP A 72 -7.17 -20.30 16.95
CA TRP A 72 -7.26 -18.86 17.13
C TRP A 72 -7.43 -18.49 18.61
N MET A 73 -8.39 -19.13 19.31
CA MET A 73 -8.60 -19.01 20.75
C MET A 73 -7.36 -19.41 21.56
N ALA A 74 -6.67 -20.49 21.17
CA ALA A 74 -5.41 -20.89 21.80
C ALA A 74 -4.34 -19.81 21.65
N SER A 75 -4.28 -19.19 20.48
CA SER A 75 -3.34 -18.09 20.22
C SER A 75 -3.61 -16.89 21.11
N LEU A 76 -4.87 -16.60 21.47
CA LEU A 76 -5.26 -15.52 22.40
C LEU A 76 -4.97 -15.84 23.86
N LEU A 77 -5.27 -17.07 24.32
CA LEU A 77 -5.06 -17.50 25.71
C LEU A 77 -3.58 -17.57 26.08
N HIS A 78 -2.77 -18.15 25.19
CA HIS A 78 -1.34 -18.31 25.46
C HIS A 78 -0.57 -17.02 25.28
N ARG A 79 -1.14 -16.01 24.61
CA ARG A 79 -0.45 -14.78 24.23
C ARG A 79 0.17 -14.05 25.40
N ARG A 80 -0.62 -13.84 26.47
CA ARG A 80 -0.15 -13.14 27.67
C ARG A 80 0.97 -13.91 28.37
N SER A 81 0.80 -15.22 28.53
CA SER A 81 1.82 -16.08 29.14
C SER A 81 3.11 -16.08 28.32
N TYR A 82 2.99 -16.10 26.99
CA TYR A 82 4.12 -16.09 26.07
C TYR A 82 4.89 -14.76 26.17
N VAL A 83 4.19 -13.62 26.10
CA VAL A 83 4.75 -12.27 26.31
C VAL A 83 5.39 -12.09 27.69
N LEU A 84 4.77 -12.61 28.75
CA LEU A 84 5.32 -12.47 30.11
C LEU A 84 6.50 -13.42 30.34
N SER A 85 6.48 -14.62 29.78
CA SER A 85 7.56 -15.61 29.96
C SER A 85 8.89 -15.18 29.34
N THR A 86 8.86 -14.37 28.28
CA THR A 86 10.06 -13.82 27.64
C THR A 86 10.62 -12.60 28.34
N THR A 87 9.90 -12.01 29.29
CA THR A 87 10.39 -10.91 30.12
C THR A 87 11.15 -11.37 31.39
N ASP A 88 11.07 -12.66 31.75
CA ASP A 88 11.77 -13.23 32.90
C ASP A 88 13.16 -13.73 32.46
N HIS A 89 14.17 -12.87 32.61
CA HIS A 89 15.53 -12.94 32.06
C HIS A 89 16.45 -14.12 32.50
N GLU A 90 15.95 -15.32 32.77
CA GLU A 90 16.84 -16.45 33.13
C GLU A 90 17.61 -17.04 31.94
N LYS A 91 17.22 -16.73 30.70
CA LYS A 91 17.96 -17.11 29.48
C LYS A 91 18.32 -15.85 28.67
N PRO A 92 19.56 -15.35 28.76
CA PRO A 92 19.98 -14.09 28.13
C PRO A 92 20.11 -14.12 26.60
N TRP A 93 19.66 -15.19 25.94
CA TRP A 93 19.71 -15.43 24.49
C TRP A 93 18.32 -15.75 23.90
N GLU A 94 17.24 -15.65 24.68
CA GLU A 94 15.89 -15.64 24.12
C GLU A 94 15.44 -14.18 24.05
N GLU A 95 15.26 -13.64 22.84
CA GLU A 95 14.78 -12.28 22.63
C GLU A 95 13.43 -12.06 23.34
N PRO A 96 13.23 -10.91 24.01
CA PRO A 96 11.97 -10.60 24.64
C PRO A 96 10.88 -10.38 23.58
N LEU A 97 10.02 -11.38 23.38
CA LEU A 97 8.83 -11.24 22.53
C LEU A 97 7.93 -10.12 23.08
N SER A 98 7.60 -9.14 22.22
CA SER A 98 6.83 -7.96 22.58
C SER A 98 5.48 -7.90 21.85
N PRO A 99 4.39 -7.47 22.51
CA PRO A 99 3.13 -7.15 21.88
C PRO A 99 3.27 -6.10 20.78
N CYS A 100 2.45 -6.23 19.75
CA CYS A 100 2.59 -5.40 18.58
C CYS A 100 2.25 -3.93 18.74
N ARG A 101 3.03 -3.17 17.99
CA ARG A 101 2.66 -1.91 17.38
C ARG A 101 1.63 -2.17 16.27
N THR A 102 0.47 -1.54 16.31
CA THR A 102 -0.62 -1.75 15.34
C THR A 102 -0.27 -1.25 13.94
N ASP A 103 0.71 -0.36 13.86
CA ASP A 103 1.35 0.10 12.62
C ASP A 103 2.14 -0.95 11.91
N LEU A 104 2.61 -1.92 12.69
CA LEU A 104 3.72 -2.74 12.35
C LEU A 104 3.30 -4.22 12.30
N LEU A 105 2.14 -4.46 11.69
CA LEU A 105 1.59 -5.80 11.52
C LEU A 105 2.19 -6.54 10.30
N ASP A 106 3.20 -5.97 9.64
CA ASP A 106 3.88 -6.59 8.49
C ASP A 106 5.40 -6.47 8.47
N ASP A 107 6.01 -5.82 9.46
CA ASP A 107 7.47 -5.75 9.54
C ASP A 107 8.01 -7.06 10.12
N TYR A 108 8.29 -7.96 9.19
CA TYR A 108 9.63 -8.48 9.00
C TYR A 108 10.67 -7.34 8.71
N ASP A 109 10.57 -6.16 9.32
CA ASP A 109 11.71 -5.24 9.44
C ASP A 109 12.62 -5.83 10.53
N THR A 110 13.24 -6.96 10.21
CA THR A 110 14.66 -7.10 10.44
C THR A 110 15.29 -5.90 9.75
N SER A 111 15.46 -4.80 10.49
CA SER A 111 16.35 -3.75 10.05
C SER A 111 17.72 -4.41 9.86
N ASP A 112 18.04 -4.66 8.59
CA ASP A 112 19.28 -5.15 8.03
C ASP A 112 20.45 -4.24 8.43
N GLU A 113 20.81 -4.16 9.71
CA GLU A 113 22.02 -3.46 10.09
C GLU A 113 22.98 -4.21 11.00
N TYR A 114 22.59 -4.97 12.03
CA TYR A 114 23.62 -5.59 12.88
C TYR A 114 23.20 -6.86 13.65
N SER A 115 22.87 -7.97 12.96
CA SER A 115 23.42 -9.29 13.31
C SER A 115 22.99 -10.35 12.28
N GLU A 116 23.92 -11.21 11.85
CA GLU A 116 23.58 -12.43 11.10
C GLU A 116 22.90 -13.49 12.00
N GLU A 117 22.51 -13.18 13.25
CA GLU A 117 22.08 -14.20 14.21
C GLU A 117 20.78 -13.94 15.00
N ASP A 118 20.25 -12.73 15.17
CA ASP A 118 19.17 -12.50 16.16
C ASP A 118 18.37 -11.20 15.91
N ASP A 119 17.26 -11.23 15.17
CA ASP A 119 16.08 -10.38 15.48
C ASP A 119 14.86 -10.79 14.64
N SER A 120 14.37 -12.01 14.87
CA SER A 120 13.10 -12.50 14.29
C SER A 120 11.95 -12.31 15.27
N SER A 121 11.94 -11.20 16.02
CA SER A 121 10.96 -11.01 17.09
C SER A 121 9.54 -10.96 16.52
N VAL A 122 8.88 -12.13 16.52
CA VAL A 122 7.49 -12.29 16.11
C VAL A 122 6.64 -11.48 17.07
N CYS A 123 6.23 -10.34 16.56
CA CYS A 123 5.36 -9.41 17.21
C CYS A 123 3.95 -10.04 17.38
N LEU A 124 3.36 -9.96 18.57
CA LEU A 124 2.03 -10.54 18.84
C LEU A 124 0.93 -9.48 18.98
N ILE A 125 -0.11 -9.56 18.16
CA ILE A 125 -1.27 -8.63 18.21
C ILE A 125 -1.83 -8.57 19.64
N GLY A 126 -1.97 -7.36 20.20
CA GLY A 126 -2.40 -7.15 21.59
C GLY A 126 -3.87 -7.47 21.86
N ALA A 127 -4.32 -8.71 21.66
CA ALA A 127 -5.64 -9.20 22.05
C ALA A 127 -5.55 -10.43 22.97
N GLU A 128 -6.42 -10.51 23.96
CA GLU A 128 -6.53 -11.64 24.91
C GLU A 128 -7.99 -12.06 25.09
N MET A 129 -8.19 -13.22 25.73
CA MET A 129 -9.51 -13.66 26.19
C MET A 129 -9.41 -14.30 27.58
N THR A 130 -10.51 -14.32 28.33
CA THR A 130 -10.51 -14.80 29.73
C THR A 130 -10.76 -16.30 29.83
N ASN A 131 -11.82 -16.78 29.17
CA ASN A 131 -12.22 -18.18 29.09
C ASN A 131 -13.19 -18.33 27.92
N PHE A 132 -13.53 -19.58 27.59
CA PHE A 132 -14.50 -19.85 26.54
C PHE A 132 -15.47 -20.98 26.88
N VAL A 133 -16.61 -20.99 26.22
CA VAL A 133 -17.53 -22.14 26.14
C VAL A 133 -17.62 -22.50 24.66
N SER A 134 -17.29 -23.74 24.33
CA SER A 134 -17.33 -24.26 22.98
C SER A 134 -18.51 -25.25 22.88
N VAL A 135 -19.51 -24.89 22.08
CA VAL A 135 -20.72 -25.70 21.91
C VAL A 135 -20.71 -26.32 20.52
N ARG A 136 -21.05 -27.59 20.44
CA ARG A 136 -21.15 -28.35 19.19
C ARG A 136 -22.45 -29.15 19.18
N LEU A 137 -22.99 -29.44 18.00
CA LEU A 137 -24.24 -30.19 17.86
C LEU A 137 -24.08 -31.70 18.11
N ASP A 138 -22.91 -32.25 17.80
CA ASP A 138 -22.67 -33.69 17.76
C ASP A 138 -21.56 -34.12 18.75
N GLU A 139 -21.76 -35.28 19.39
CA GLU A 139 -20.85 -35.83 20.39
C GLU A 139 -19.46 -36.13 19.80
N LYS A 140 -19.41 -36.70 18.59
CA LYS A 140 -18.15 -37.07 17.93
C LYS A 140 -17.36 -35.81 17.57
N VAL A 141 -18.04 -34.78 17.09
CA VAL A 141 -17.49 -33.45 16.86
C VAL A 141 -16.95 -32.85 18.16
N THR A 142 -17.73 -32.91 19.25
CA THR A 142 -17.33 -32.39 20.56
C THR A 142 -16.07 -33.09 21.05
N LYS A 143 -16.02 -34.42 20.96
CA LYS A 143 -14.82 -35.21 21.29
C LYS A 143 -13.61 -34.79 20.44
N GLY A 144 -13.81 -34.55 19.15
CA GLY A 144 -12.76 -34.03 18.26
C GLY A 144 -12.24 -32.65 18.70
N ALA A 145 -13.14 -31.75 19.06
CA ALA A 145 -12.82 -30.43 19.61
C ALA A 145 -12.02 -30.52 20.92
N VAL A 146 -12.45 -31.37 21.86
CA VAL A 146 -11.74 -31.63 23.13
C VAL A 146 -10.33 -32.18 22.88
N VAL A 147 -10.17 -33.12 21.95
CA VAL A 147 -8.85 -33.66 21.57
C VAL A 147 -7.96 -32.56 20.97
N LYS A 148 -8.50 -31.70 20.10
CA LYS A 148 -7.77 -30.56 19.51
C LYS A 148 -7.38 -29.54 20.58
N ALA A 149 -8.29 -29.17 21.47
CA ALA A 149 -8.04 -28.27 22.59
C ALA A 149 -7.00 -28.80 23.58
N THR A 150 -7.00 -30.12 23.83
CA THR A 150 -5.97 -30.79 24.63
C THR A 150 -4.59 -30.66 23.97
N LYS A 151 -4.49 -30.90 22.65
CA LYS A 151 -3.23 -30.73 21.90
C LYS A 151 -2.74 -29.29 21.92
N LEU A 152 -3.65 -28.32 21.94
CA LEU A 152 -3.36 -26.89 22.00
C LEU A 152 -3.17 -26.37 23.44
N ASN A 153 -3.23 -27.25 24.45
CA ASN A 153 -3.10 -26.91 25.87
C ASN A 153 -4.11 -25.84 26.36
N ILE A 154 -5.34 -25.87 25.85
CA ILE A 154 -6.42 -24.94 26.24
C ILE A 154 -7.67 -25.61 26.81
N VAL A 155 -7.66 -26.93 26.98
CA VAL A 155 -8.83 -27.67 27.46
C VAL A 155 -9.29 -27.20 28.85
N ASP A 156 -8.37 -26.83 29.74
CA ASP A 156 -8.69 -26.36 31.10
C ASP A 156 -9.16 -24.90 31.15
N TYR A 157 -9.08 -24.16 30.04
CA TYR A 157 -9.50 -22.77 29.93
C TYR A 157 -10.94 -22.62 29.40
N GLY A 158 -11.56 -23.73 28.98
CA GLY A 158 -12.89 -23.70 28.43
C GLY A 158 -13.75 -24.89 28.78
N GLU A 159 -15.04 -24.72 28.59
CA GLU A 159 -16.04 -25.77 28.76
C GLU A 159 -16.49 -26.26 27.40
N PHE A 160 -16.57 -27.58 27.22
CA PHE A 160 -17.04 -28.21 25.99
C PHE A 160 -18.40 -28.81 26.24
N ILE A 161 -19.39 -28.31 25.50
CA ILE A 161 -20.77 -28.74 25.64
C ILE A 161 -21.14 -29.50 24.37
N ASP A 162 -21.41 -30.78 24.56
CA ASP A 162 -22.11 -31.59 23.57
C ASP A 162 -23.59 -31.26 23.64
N GLY A 163 -24.14 -30.86 22.50
CA GLY A 163 -25.52 -30.45 22.43
C GLY A 163 -26.51 -31.59 22.43
N ASP A 164 -26.13 -32.77 21.93
CA ASP A 164 -27.02 -33.92 21.66
C ASP A 164 -28.40 -33.46 21.18
N ALA A 165 -28.40 -32.52 20.23
CA ALA A 165 -29.59 -31.83 19.77
C ALA A 165 -29.80 -32.08 18.29
N SER A 166 -31.06 -32.23 17.89
CA SER A 166 -31.40 -32.42 16.49
C SER A 166 -31.00 -31.22 15.63
N ASN A 167 -30.96 -30.01 16.23
CA ASN A 167 -30.59 -28.76 15.57
C ASN A 167 -30.19 -27.65 16.58
N TRP A 168 -29.61 -26.57 16.08
CA TRP A 168 -29.17 -25.42 16.88
C TRP A 168 -30.28 -24.73 17.68
N LEU A 169 -31.50 -24.66 17.17
CA LEU A 169 -32.59 -23.93 17.83
C LEU A 169 -33.07 -24.66 19.09
N GLU A 170 -33.18 -25.98 19.04
CA GLU A 170 -33.46 -26.82 20.21
C GLU A 170 -32.37 -26.65 21.27
N LEU A 171 -31.11 -26.69 20.81
CA LEU A 171 -29.95 -26.54 21.68
C LEU A 171 -29.93 -25.21 22.42
N LEU A 172 -30.08 -24.10 21.69
CA LEU A 172 -30.03 -22.75 22.25
C LEU A 172 -31.21 -22.45 23.17
N ARG A 173 -32.36 -23.13 22.97
CA ARG A 173 -33.53 -23.01 23.85
C ARG A 173 -33.44 -23.86 25.11
N ASN A 174 -32.48 -24.79 25.19
CA ASN A 174 -32.24 -25.57 26.39
C ASN A 174 -31.61 -24.69 27.47
N LYS A 175 -32.47 -24.17 28.37
CA LYS A 175 -32.05 -23.27 29.46
C LYS A 175 -31.07 -23.91 30.44
N GLU A 176 -31.07 -25.23 30.57
CA GLU A 176 -30.15 -25.96 31.46
C GLU A 176 -28.75 -26.05 30.86
N LEU A 177 -28.64 -26.06 29.53
CA LEU A 177 -27.37 -26.22 28.83
C LEU A 177 -26.40 -25.07 29.10
N LEU A 178 -26.88 -23.83 28.98
CA LEU A 178 -26.06 -22.63 29.22
C LEU A 178 -26.32 -21.99 30.58
N ASN A 179 -27.20 -22.56 31.42
CA ASN A 179 -27.50 -22.10 32.79
C ASN A 179 -27.79 -20.59 32.90
N GLY A 180 -28.38 -19.98 31.87
CA GLY A 180 -28.66 -18.54 31.83
C GLY A 180 -27.42 -17.65 31.74
N ARG A 181 -26.26 -18.19 31.34
CA ARG A 181 -25.03 -17.44 31.12
C ARG A 181 -25.18 -16.46 29.96
N THR A 182 -24.48 -15.35 30.06
CA THR A 182 -24.29 -14.38 28.98
C THR A 182 -22.80 -14.14 28.76
N PHE A 183 -22.45 -13.71 27.55
CA PHE A 183 -21.07 -13.65 27.06
C PHE A 183 -20.73 -12.25 26.55
N ASP A 184 -19.45 -11.89 26.67
CA ASP A 184 -18.93 -10.62 26.15
C ASP A 184 -18.73 -10.71 24.63
N THR A 185 -18.32 -11.88 24.13
CA THR A 185 -18.18 -12.17 22.70
C THR A 185 -18.86 -13.49 22.37
N ILE A 186 -19.57 -13.55 21.25
CA ILE A 186 -20.05 -14.80 20.64
C ILE A 186 -19.50 -14.92 19.23
N ILE A 187 -19.04 -16.11 18.87
CA ILE A 187 -18.58 -16.48 17.54
C ILE A 187 -19.54 -17.53 16.99
N VAL A 188 -20.03 -17.28 15.79
CA VAL A 188 -21.00 -18.11 15.08
C VAL A 188 -20.34 -18.52 13.78
N ASP A 189 -19.79 -19.73 13.74
CA ASP A 189 -19.00 -20.25 12.62
C ASP A 189 -19.72 -21.44 11.97
N GLY A 190 -20.23 -21.21 10.75
CA GLY A 190 -20.96 -22.21 9.97
C GLY A 190 -22.32 -22.65 10.55
N VAL A 191 -22.78 -22.02 11.63
CA VAL A 191 -24.11 -22.29 12.23
C VAL A 191 -25.25 -21.93 11.28
N LEU A 192 -25.02 -20.93 10.42
CA LEU A 192 -25.98 -20.44 9.43
C LEU A 192 -25.76 -21.03 8.03
N ASP A 193 -24.79 -21.94 7.88
CA ASP A 193 -24.50 -22.56 6.60
C ASP A 193 -25.65 -23.49 6.20
N ALA A 194 -25.91 -23.50 4.91
CA ALA A 194 -26.88 -24.37 4.30
C ALA A 194 -26.24 -25.72 4.00
N ASP A 195 -26.24 -26.64 4.98
CA ASP A 195 -25.81 -28.02 4.74
C ASP A 195 -27.02 -28.91 4.42
N ASP A 196 -26.82 -29.95 3.62
CA ASP A 196 -27.84 -30.96 3.34
C ASP A 196 -27.90 -32.04 4.42
N ASP A 197 -27.08 -31.92 5.47
CA ASP A 197 -27.14 -32.79 6.65
C ASP A 197 -28.50 -32.69 7.37
N ASP A 198 -28.90 -33.77 8.03
CA ASP A 198 -30.16 -33.91 8.78
C ASP A 198 -30.30 -32.86 9.90
N HIS A 199 -29.17 -32.29 10.32
CA HIS A 199 -29.08 -31.27 11.37
C HIS A 199 -29.28 -29.83 10.88
N ALA A 200 -29.23 -29.60 9.57
CA ALA A 200 -29.27 -28.24 9.03
C ALA A 200 -30.70 -27.69 9.00
N LEU A 201 -30.87 -26.54 9.65
CA LEU A 201 -32.16 -25.90 9.83
C LEU A 201 -32.76 -25.41 8.50
N PRO A 202 -34.10 -25.44 8.37
CA PRO A 202 -34.78 -24.74 7.29
C PRO A 202 -34.44 -23.25 7.32
N MET A 203 -34.21 -22.62 6.16
CA MET A 203 -33.86 -21.20 6.05
C MET A 203 -34.79 -20.26 6.85
N HIS A 204 -36.08 -20.57 6.92
CA HIS A 204 -37.08 -19.75 7.62
C HIS A 204 -36.98 -19.84 9.16
N MET A 205 -36.04 -20.64 9.69
CA MET A 205 -35.77 -20.76 11.13
C MET A 205 -34.41 -20.14 11.53
N MET A 206 -33.60 -19.69 10.56
CA MET A 206 -32.26 -19.15 10.82
C MET A 206 -32.31 -17.80 11.55
N ASP A 207 -33.37 -17.02 11.35
CA ASP A 207 -33.63 -15.80 12.11
C ASP A 207 -33.91 -16.11 13.59
N LEU A 208 -34.66 -17.16 13.88
CA LEU A 208 -34.91 -17.64 15.25
C LEU A 208 -33.62 -18.10 15.95
N VAL A 209 -32.68 -18.70 15.22
CA VAL A 209 -31.37 -19.06 15.77
C VAL A 209 -30.61 -17.81 16.20
N LEU A 210 -30.53 -16.81 15.32
CA LEU A 210 -29.89 -15.53 15.64
C LEU A 210 -30.59 -14.83 16.81
N GLU A 211 -31.92 -14.89 16.90
CA GLU A 211 -32.67 -14.37 18.05
C GLU A 211 -32.24 -15.02 19.36
N GLU A 212 -32.07 -16.34 19.42
CA GLU A 212 -31.63 -17.01 20.64
C GLU A 212 -30.15 -16.73 20.94
N ILE A 213 -29.28 -16.64 19.92
CA ILE A 213 -27.86 -16.29 20.10
C ILE A 213 -27.72 -14.89 20.70
N VAL A 214 -28.48 -13.91 20.20
CA VAL A 214 -28.40 -12.53 20.70
C VAL A 214 -28.83 -12.41 22.16
N LYS A 215 -29.75 -13.26 22.65
CA LYS A 215 -30.12 -13.30 24.08
C LYS A 215 -28.98 -13.74 25.00
N LEU A 216 -27.96 -14.40 24.44
CA LEU A 216 -26.77 -14.83 25.17
C LEU A 216 -25.70 -13.73 25.22
N LEU A 217 -25.86 -12.60 24.51
CA LEU A 217 -24.94 -11.47 24.61
C LEU A 217 -25.24 -10.63 25.84
N LYS A 218 -24.18 -10.17 26.51
CA LYS A 218 -24.29 -9.06 27.47
C LYS A 218 -24.62 -7.75 26.74
N PRO A 219 -25.20 -6.74 27.40
CA PRO A 219 -25.27 -5.39 26.84
C PRO A 219 -23.87 -4.87 26.46
N GLY A 220 -23.69 -4.39 25.23
CA GLY A 220 -22.37 -4.02 24.68
C GLY A 220 -21.52 -5.21 24.21
N GLY A 221 -22.06 -6.44 24.31
CA GLY A 221 -21.41 -7.65 23.85
C GLY A 221 -21.37 -7.73 22.32
N GLN A 222 -20.43 -8.51 21.81
CA GLN A 222 -20.11 -8.58 20.39
C GLN A 222 -20.44 -9.92 19.78
N LEU A 223 -20.86 -9.89 18.52
CA LEU A 223 -21.18 -11.05 17.71
C LEU A 223 -20.32 -11.04 16.46
N PHE A 224 -19.58 -12.13 16.25
CA PHE A 224 -18.90 -12.42 15.00
C PHE A 224 -19.64 -13.54 14.28
N VAL A 225 -20.17 -13.26 13.10
CA VAL A 225 -20.78 -14.25 12.22
C VAL A 225 -19.83 -14.55 11.08
N VAL A 226 -19.38 -15.79 11.01
CA VAL A 226 -18.57 -16.34 9.93
C VAL A 226 -19.43 -17.33 9.17
N GLY A 227 -19.58 -17.10 7.86
CA GLY A 227 -20.40 -17.96 7.02
C GLY A 227 -20.02 -17.88 5.56
N GLN A 228 -20.56 -18.83 4.80
CA GLN A 228 -20.45 -18.80 3.34
C GLN A 228 -21.69 -18.13 2.75
N GLY A 229 -21.49 -17.31 1.72
CA GLY A 229 -22.53 -16.72 0.89
C GLY A 229 -22.97 -17.68 -0.23
N PRO A 230 -24.04 -17.35 -0.95
CA PRO A 230 -24.44 -18.13 -2.11
C PRO A 230 -23.40 -17.99 -3.23
N ASP A 231 -23.14 -19.11 -3.93
CA ASP A 231 -22.43 -19.09 -5.20
C ASP A 231 -23.33 -18.38 -6.22
N ASP A 232 -23.13 -17.07 -6.44
CA ASP A 232 -24.00 -16.23 -7.28
C ASP A 232 -23.56 -16.15 -8.75
N GLY A 233 -22.45 -16.80 -9.09
CA GLY A 233 -21.94 -16.91 -10.45
C GLY A 233 -21.56 -15.57 -11.08
N LEU A 234 -21.29 -14.55 -10.26
CA LEU A 234 -21.01 -13.18 -10.72
C LEU A 234 -19.57 -12.96 -11.22
N TYR A 235 -18.78 -14.00 -11.48
CA TYR A 235 -17.35 -13.86 -11.82
C TYR A 235 -16.97 -14.29 -13.25
N ASP A 236 -16.12 -13.47 -13.88
CA ASP A 236 -15.74 -13.50 -15.31
C ASP A 236 -14.48 -14.35 -15.62
N GLY A 237 -13.98 -15.17 -14.67
CA GLY A 237 -12.79 -16.02 -14.86
C GLY A 237 -13.14 -17.47 -15.23
N GLU A 238 -12.43 -18.05 -16.20
CA GLU A 238 -12.64 -19.44 -16.64
C GLU A 238 -12.50 -20.46 -15.48
N ASP A 239 -11.58 -20.20 -14.55
CA ASP A 239 -11.30 -21.08 -13.40
C ASP A 239 -12.46 -21.15 -12.39
N GLY A 240 -13.07 -20.00 -12.06
CA GLY A 240 -14.21 -19.93 -11.15
C GLY A 240 -15.49 -20.53 -11.73
N MET A 241 -15.61 -20.56 -13.06
CA MET A 241 -16.74 -21.19 -13.75
C MET A 241 -16.75 -22.70 -13.54
N ALA A 242 -15.60 -23.36 -13.45
CA ALA A 242 -15.52 -24.81 -13.24
C ALA A 242 -16.18 -25.21 -11.92
N TYR A 243 -15.85 -24.52 -10.82
CA TYR A 243 -16.41 -24.81 -9.50
C TYR A 243 -17.91 -24.53 -9.45
N THR A 244 -18.33 -23.37 -9.95
CA THR A 244 -19.74 -22.96 -9.98
C THR A 244 -20.57 -23.94 -10.81
N SER A 245 -20.01 -24.46 -11.90
CA SER A 245 -20.64 -25.47 -12.76
C SER A 245 -20.76 -26.83 -12.05
N ILE A 246 -19.74 -27.24 -11.29
CA ILE A 246 -19.80 -28.47 -10.46
C ILE A 246 -20.89 -28.33 -9.40
N SER A 247 -20.91 -27.23 -8.64
CA SER A 247 -21.94 -26.97 -7.62
C SER A 247 -23.35 -26.93 -8.22
N SER A 248 -23.53 -26.26 -9.36
CA SER A 248 -24.84 -26.19 -10.04
C SER A 248 -25.28 -27.57 -10.56
N THR A 249 -24.33 -28.39 -11.02
CA THR A 249 -24.61 -29.75 -11.46
C THR A 249 -25.03 -30.64 -10.29
N LEU A 250 -24.33 -30.55 -9.15
CA LEU A 250 -24.68 -31.24 -7.92
C LEU A 250 -26.09 -30.86 -7.43
N ASP A 251 -26.43 -29.57 -7.43
CA ASP A 251 -27.77 -29.08 -7.05
C ASP A 251 -28.87 -29.62 -7.98
N ALA A 252 -28.59 -29.71 -9.28
CA ALA A 252 -29.52 -30.28 -10.24
C ALA A 252 -29.74 -31.79 -9.99
N ILE A 253 -28.67 -32.54 -9.69
CA ILE A 253 -28.74 -33.96 -9.33
C ILE A 253 -29.61 -34.14 -8.09
N LYS A 254 -29.34 -33.40 -7.01
CA LYS A 254 -30.13 -33.43 -5.76
C LYS A 254 -31.60 -33.08 -6.00
N SER A 255 -31.86 -32.07 -6.83
CA SER A 255 -33.22 -31.66 -7.18
C SER A 255 -34.01 -32.75 -7.91
N LEU A 256 -33.36 -33.55 -8.75
CA LEU A 256 -33.99 -34.68 -9.43
C LEU A 256 -34.35 -35.82 -8.47
N ASP A 257 -33.63 -35.94 -7.36
CA ASP A 257 -33.97 -36.85 -6.26
C ASP A 257 -35.02 -36.29 -5.29
N GLY A 258 -35.62 -35.14 -5.62
CA GLY A 258 -36.66 -34.51 -4.81
C GLY A 258 -36.11 -33.78 -3.57
N ILE A 259 -34.79 -33.63 -3.47
CA ILE A 259 -34.13 -32.87 -2.42
C ILE A 259 -34.06 -31.42 -2.87
N VAL A 260 -34.50 -30.49 -2.02
CA VAL A 260 -34.36 -29.05 -2.30
C VAL A 260 -32.97 -28.64 -1.86
N PRO A 261 -32.04 -28.29 -2.78
CA PRO A 261 -30.70 -27.89 -2.42
C PRO A 261 -30.77 -26.64 -1.54
N LYS A 262 -30.17 -26.71 -0.35
CA LYS A 262 -30.14 -25.54 0.52
C LYS A 262 -29.12 -24.54 -0.02
N LYS A 263 -29.45 -23.25 0.04
CA LYS A 263 -28.56 -22.17 -0.40
C LYS A 263 -28.07 -21.38 0.79
N ASN A 264 -26.77 -21.13 0.78
CA ASN A 264 -26.09 -20.29 1.75
C ASN A 264 -26.69 -18.89 1.81
N LEU A 265 -26.67 -18.29 3.00
CA LEU A 265 -27.27 -16.98 3.25
C LEU A 265 -26.29 -15.87 2.87
N PRO A 266 -26.67 -14.89 2.03
CA PRO A 266 -25.78 -13.79 1.69
C PRO A 266 -25.55 -12.89 2.90
N ALA A 267 -24.38 -12.26 2.99
CA ALA A 267 -24.04 -11.31 4.05
C ALA A 267 -25.12 -10.22 4.24
N SER A 268 -25.73 -9.76 3.16
CA SER A 268 -26.81 -8.77 3.20
C SER A 268 -28.08 -9.26 3.94
N TRP A 269 -28.36 -10.58 3.91
CA TRP A 269 -29.45 -11.15 4.71
C TRP A 269 -29.09 -11.10 6.20
N VAL A 270 -27.87 -11.53 6.55
CA VAL A 270 -27.38 -11.51 7.93
C VAL A 270 -27.41 -10.08 8.48
N HIS A 271 -26.98 -9.09 7.69
CA HIS A 271 -27.02 -7.68 8.05
C HIS A 271 -28.42 -7.21 8.46
N ARG A 272 -29.42 -7.50 7.61
CA ARG A 272 -30.81 -7.11 7.87
C ARG A 272 -31.35 -7.79 9.11
N THR A 273 -30.98 -9.05 9.34
CA THR A 273 -31.44 -9.80 10.52
C THR A 273 -30.80 -9.25 11.79
N LEU A 274 -29.47 -9.06 11.83
CA LEU A 274 -28.78 -8.49 12.99
C LEU A 274 -29.28 -7.08 13.33
N SER A 275 -29.53 -6.24 12.32
CA SER A 275 -30.08 -4.90 12.53
C SER A 275 -31.48 -4.94 13.16
N LYS A 276 -32.35 -5.88 12.74
CA LYS A 276 -33.68 -6.09 13.36
C LYS A 276 -33.58 -6.55 14.82
N LEU A 277 -32.48 -7.22 15.18
CA LEU A 277 -32.17 -7.69 16.53
C LEU A 277 -31.44 -6.63 17.38
N ASN A 278 -31.42 -5.38 16.92
CA ASN A 278 -30.81 -4.24 17.62
C ASN A 278 -29.28 -4.33 17.79
N LEU A 279 -28.61 -5.05 16.88
CA LEU A 279 -27.16 -5.03 16.80
C LEU A 279 -26.69 -3.96 15.81
N ASN A 280 -25.67 -3.19 16.24
CA ASN A 280 -24.94 -2.26 15.39
C ASN A 280 -23.84 -3.01 14.66
N ILE A 281 -23.91 -3.08 13.33
CA ILE A 281 -22.88 -3.71 12.50
C ILE A 281 -21.78 -2.68 12.31
N PHE A 282 -20.63 -2.93 12.91
CA PHE A 282 -19.49 -2.01 12.83
C PHE A 282 -18.43 -2.47 11.82
N ASP A 283 -18.50 -3.72 11.35
CA ASP A 283 -17.68 -4.18 10.24
C ASP A 283 -18.32 -5.36 9.49
N SER A 284 -18.01 -5.46 8.21
CA SER A 284 -18.42 -6.57 7.35
C SER A 284 -17.41 -6.74 6.23
N THR A 285 -16.77 -7.90 6.20
CA THR A 285 -15.75 -8.24 5.20
C THR A 285 -16.19 -9.47 4.42
N ASN A 286 -16.19 -9.41 3.09
CA ASN A 286 -16.28 -10.59 2.24
C ASN A 286 -14.87 -11.15 2.05
N MET A 287 -14.70 -12.47 2.10
CA MET A 287 -13.45 -13.17 1.85
C MET A 287 -13.60 -14.07 0.63
N TYR A 288 -12.55 -14.10 -0.18
CA TYR A 288 -12.51 -14.82 -1.45
C TYR A 288 -11.50 -15.97 -1.34
N PRO A 289 -11.90 -17.12 -0.78
CA PRO A 289 -11.00 -18.25 -0.61
C PRO A 289 -10.57 -18.80 -1.98
N ASN A 290 -9.26 -19.06 -2.12
CA ASN A 290 -8.76 -19.89 -3.22
C ASN A 290 -8.95 -21.36 -2.85
N TYR A 291 -9.45 -22.15 -3.79
CA TYR A 291 -9.65 -23.59 -3.64
C TYR A 291 -8.59 -24.34 -4.43
N ASP A 292 -7.96 -25.30 -3.76
CA ASP A 292 -7.09 -26.29 -4.38
C ASP A 292 -7.90 -27.39 -5.06
N TYR A 293 -7.20 -28.22 -5.83
CA TYR A 293 -7.82 -29.37 -6.50
C TYR A 293 -8.50 -30.32 -5.53
N GLU A 294 -7.98 -30.52 -4.31
CA GLU A 294 -8.59 -31.42 -3.31
C GLU A 294 -10.03 -30.98 -2.96
N ARG A 295 -10.26 -29.67 -2.87
CA ARG A 295 -11.60 -29.14 -2.60
C ARG A 295 -12.55 -29.29 -3.79
N PHE A 296 -12.06 -29.19 -5.02
CA PHE A 296 -12.83 -29.51 -6.22
C PHE A 296 -13.15 -31.01 -6.28
N GLU A 297 -12.15 -31.85 -6.08
CA GLU A 297 -12.25 -33.32 -6.09
C GLU A 297 -13.27 -33.80 -5.06
N SER A 298 -13.31 -33.21 -3.86
CA SER A 298 -14.33 -33.53 -2.86
C SER A 298 -15.76 -33.29 -3.37
N LYS A 299 -16.02 -32.19 -4.08
CA LYS A 299 -17.35 -31.91 -4.66
C LYS A 299 -17.67 -32.80 -5.86
N ILE A 300 -16.67 -33.10 -6.69
CA ILE A 300 -16.80 -34.03 -7.82
C ILE A 300 -17.20 -35.42 -7.31
N ASN A 301 -16.52 -35.91 -6.28
CA ASN A 301 -16.81 -37.20 -5.66
C ASN A 301 -18.21 -37.22 -5.01
N GLU A 302 -18.63 -36.11 -4.39
CA GLU A 302 -20.00 -35.97 -3.88
C GLU A 302 -21.02 -36.08 -5.02
N ALA A 303 -20.82 -35.37 -6.12
CA ALA A 303 -21.72 -35.43 -7.28
C ALA A 303 -21.80 -36.84 -7.88
N LEU A 304 -20.66 -37.53 -8.03
CA LEU A 304 -20.63 -38.91 -8.53
C LEU A 304 -21.38 -39.87 -7.60
N ALA A 305 -21.21 -39.74 -6.28
CA ALA A 305 -21.93 -40.56 -5.30
C ALA A 305 -23.45 -40.36 -5.40
N TRP A 306 -23.93 -39.11 -5.48
CA TRP A 306 -25.36 -38.83 -5.67
C TRP A 306 -25.91 -39.43 -6.97
N ILE A 307 -25.17 -39.35 -8.08
CA ILE A 307 -25.60 -39.95 -9.35
C ILE A 307 -25.70 -41.48 -9.21
N GLU A 308 -24.73 -42.11 -8.55
CA GLU A 308 -24.72 -43.56 -8.33
C GLU A 308 -25.91 -44.00 -7.46
N GLU A 309 -26.13 -43.31 -6.34
CA GLU A 309 -27.11 -43.65 -5.30
C GLU A 309 -28.57 -43.29 -5.68
N SER A 310 -28.76 -42.34 -6.61
CA SER A 310 -30.11 -41.90 -7.04
C SER A 310 -30.99 -43.07 -7.51
N GLU A 311 -32.14 -43.29 -6.85
CA GLU A 311 -33.14 -44.27 -7.31
C GLU A 311 -34.14 -43.68 -8.31
N LEU A 312 -34.24 -42.35 -8.37
CA LEU A 312 -35.23 -41.63 -9.18
C LEU A 312 -34.72 -41.26 -10.58
N MET A 313 -33.40 -41.26 -10.78
CA MET A 313 -32.78 -40.90 -12.06
C MET A 313 -32.69 -42.09 -13.04
N PRO A 314 -33.24 -41.98 -14.27
CA PRO A 314 -33.08 -43.01 -15.30
C PRO A 314 -31.60 -43.25 -15.67
N SER A 315 -31.24 -44.47 -16.06
CA SER A 315 -29.84 -44.82 -16.40
C SER A 315 -29.22 -43.92 -17.47
N GLU A 316 -29.99 -43.55 -18.51
CA GLU A 316 -29.53 -42.62 -19.54
C GLU A 316 -29.22 -41.23 -18.96
N THR A 317 -30.01 -40.75 -18.00
CA THR A 317 -29.76 -39.46 -17.32
C THR A 317 -28.53 -39.54 -16.42
N LYS A 318 -28.32 -40.67 -15.73
CA LYS A 318 -27.10 -40.92 -14.93
C LYS A 318 -25.84 -40.86 -15.80
N GLU A 319 -25.85 -41.53 -16.95
CA GLU A 319 -24.72 -41.53 -17.90
C GLU A 319 -24.39 -40.11 -18.39
N HIS A 320 -25.41 -39.29 -18.67
CA HIS A 320 -25.19 -37.89 -19.06
C HIS A 320 -24.58 -37.05 -17.95
N PHE A 321 -25.07 -37.16 -16.71
CA PHE A 321 -24.48 -36.42 -15.58
C PHE A 321 -23.08 -36.90 -15.24
N GLN A 322 -22.80 -38.21 -15.31
CA GLN A 322 -21.43 -38.74 -15.13
C GLN A 322 -20.48 -38.15 -16.17
N SER A 323 -20.88 -38.13 -17.45
CA SER A 323 -20.08 -37.52 -18.51
C SER A 323 -19.84 -36.02 -18.27
N LEU A 324 -20.85 -35.29 -17.78
CA LEU A 324 -20.72 -33.86 -17.45
C LEU A 324 -19.76 -33.64 -16.28
N VAL A 325 -19.91 -34.39 -15.19
CA VAL A 325 -19.05 -34.28 -14.01
C VAL A 325 -17.59 -34.63 -14.34
N HIS A 326 -17.36 -35.64 -15.19
CA HIS A 326 -16.00 -35.93 -15.68
C HIS A 326 -15.40 -34.79 -16.50
N SER A 327 -16.16 -34.17 -17.40
CA SER A 327 -15.68 -33.01 -18.16
C SER A 327 -15.37 -31.82 -17.25
N LEU A 328 -16.17 -31.59 -16.21
CA LEU A 328 -15.91 -30.55 -15.22
C LEU A 328 -14.71 -30.86 -14.32
N SER A 329 -14.43 -32.15 -14.07
CA SER A 329 -13.22 -32.59 -13.36
C SER A 329 -11.96 -32.26 -14.14
N GLU A 330 -11.95 -32.46 -15.46
CA GLU A 330 -10.82 -32.08 -16.31
C GLU A 330 -10.60 -30.56 -16.31
N GLN A 331 -11.68 -29.77 -16.37
CA GLN A 331 -11.60 -28.31 -16.26
C GLN A 331 -11.08 -27.85 -14.88
N ALA A 332 -11.49 -28.52 -13.81
CA ALA A 332 -10.99 -28.23 -12.47
C ALA A 332 -9.49 -28.54 -12.33
N GLU A 333 -9.03 -29.67 -12.89
CA GLU A 333 -7.61 -30.03 -12.93
C GLU A 333 -6.79 -29.02 -13.73
N GLU A 334 -7.30 -28.58 -14.89
CA GLU A 334 -6.66 -27.54 -15.71
C GLU A 334 -6.59 -26.19 -14.98
N ALA A 335 -7.71 -25.74 -14.40
CA ALA A 335 -7.79 -24.49 -13.66
C ALA A 335 -6.83 -24.47 -12.46
N THR A 336 -6.73 -25.58 -11.72
CA THR A 336 -5.89 -25.67 -10.51
C THR A 336 -4.46 -26.13 -10.78
N TYR A 337 -4.05 -26.28 -12.04
CA TYR A 337 -2.74 -26.80 -12.42
C TYR A 337 -1.58 -25.99 -11.84
N ASP A 338 -1.70 -24.67 -11.88
CA ASP A 338 -0.68 -23.74 -11.38
C ASP A 338 -0.84 -23.38 -9.89
N GLY A 339 -1.86 -23.92 -9.22
CA GLY A 339 -2.12 -23.73 -7.79
C GLY A 339 -3.60 -23.52 -7.45
N PRO A 340 -3.90 -23.17 -6.19
CA PRO A 340 -5.26 -22.86 -5.76
C PRO A 340 -5.86 -21.68 -6.53
N VAL A 341 -7.09 -21.83 -7.02
CA VAL A 341 -7.80 -20.78 -7.79
C VAL A 341 -8.98 -20.24 -7.04
N TYR A 342 -9.30 -18.98 -7.29
CA TYR A 342 -10.52 -18.39 -6.75
C TYR A 342 -11.75 -19.01 -7.40
N ALA A 343 -12.60 -19.65 -6.59
CA ALA A 343 -13.69 -20.49 -7.08
C ALA A 343 -15.07 -19.80 -7.06
N GLY A 344 -15.12 -18.48 -6.91
CA GLY A 344 -16.37 -17.72 -6.85
C GLY A 344 -17.14 -17.84 -5.52
N GLY A 345 -16.52 -18.43 -4.49
CA GLY A 345 -17.10 -18.50 -3.15
C GLY A 345 -16.98 -17.15 -2.43
N ASN A 346 -18.09 -16.65 -1.88
CA ASN A 346 -18.10 -15.46 -1.05
C ASN A 346 -18.18 -15.87 0.42
N GLU A 347 -17.05 -16.09 1.09
CA GLU A 347 -17.07 -16.17 2.55
C GLU A 347 -17.30 -14.78 3.14
N TYR A 348 -17.82 -14.68 4.36
CA TYR A 348 -17.93 -13.38 5.02
C TYR A 348 -17.69 -13.47 6.52
N ILE A 349 -17.17 -12.38 7.06
CA ILE A 349 -17.10 -12.11 8.49
C ILE A 349 -17.87 -10.83 8.77
N ILE A 350 -18.91 -10.93 9.60
CA ILE A 350 -19.71 -9.79 10.04
C ILE A 350 -19.48 -9.60 11.53
N ALA A 351 -19.07 -8.40 11.92
CA ALA A 351 -18.87 -8.03 13.31
C ALA A 351 -19.94 -7.02 13.73
N ALA A 352 -20.71 -7.38 14.76
CA ALA A 352 -21.81 -6.59 15.27
C ALA A 352 -21.77 -6.49 16.79
N GLU A 353 -22.39 -5.45 17.34
CA GLU A 353 -22.47 -5.22 18.78
C GLU A 353 -23.91 -5.05 19.22
N LEU A 354 -24.29 -5.70 20.31
CA LEU A 354 -25.58 -5.46 20.94
C LEU A 354 -25.59 -4.09 21.62
N SER A 355 -26.45 -3.19 21.14
CA SER A 355 -26.59 -1.84 21.68
C SER A 355 -26.78 -1.86 23.20
N ALA A 356 -26.05 -1.01 23.93
CA ALA A 356 -26.25 -0.83 25.37
C ALA A 356 -27.71 -0.39 25.64
N GLU A 357 -28.27 -0.80 26.79
CA GLU A 357 -29.64 -0.42 27.16
C GLU A 357 -29.83 1.10 27.07
N GLY A 358 -30.76 1.53 26.19
CA GLY A 358 -31.09 2.94 25.99
C GLY A 358 -30.27 3.68 24.92
N ALA A 359 -29.32 3.04 24.25
CA ALA A 359 -28.66 3.62 23.06
C ALA A 359 -29.61 3.57 21.85
N GLU A 360 -29.72 4.66 21.10
CA GLU A 360 -30.43 4.65 19.82
C GLU A 360 -29.67 3.78 18.81
N PRO A 361 -30.35 2.88 18.07
CA PRO A 361 -29.70 2.08 17.05
C PRO A 361 -29.12 2.97 15.95
N GLN A 362 -27.81 2.85 15.71
CA GLN A 362 -27.17 3.47 14.55
C GLN A 362 -27.53 2.67 13.29
N THR A 363 -28.23 3.29 12.34
CA THR A 363 -28.75 2.62 11.14
C THR A 363 -27.81 2.67 9.93
N THR A 364 -26.51 2.87 10.12
CA THR A 364 -25.56 2.77 9.02
C THR A 364 -25.15 1.31 8.87
N VAL A 365 -25.80 0.60 7.96
CA VAL A 365 -25.33 -0.72 7.52
C VAL A 365 -24.16 -0.48 6.57
N PRO A 366 -22.91 -0.80 6.95
CA PRO A 366 -21.79 -0.70 6.03
C PRO A 366 -22.02 -1.68 4.88
N TYR A 367 -21.75 -1.26 3.64
CA TYR A 367 -21.63 -2.22 2.55
C TYR A 367 -20.46 -3.17 2.88
N PRO A 368 -20.61 -4.49 2.65
CA PRO A 368 -19.49 -5.41 2.80
C PRO A 368 -18.29 -4.89 2.01
N VAL A 369 -17.14 -4.82 2.67
CA VAL A 369 -15.88 -4.51 2.01
C VAL A 369 -15.30 -5.82 1.51
N ASP A 370 -14.98 -5.86 0.23
CA ASP A 370 -14.37 -7.02 -0.41
C ASP A 370 -12.92 -7.14 0.05
N TYR A 371 -12.58 -8.25 0.71
CA TYR A 371 -11.21 -8.61 1.02
C TYR A 371 -10.56 -9.15 -0.25
N THR A 372 -9.95 -8.27 -1.02
CA THR A 372 -8.95 -8.68 -1.99
C THR A 372 -7.73 -9.14 -1.21
N ALA A 373 -7.47 -10.45 -1.20
CA ALA A 373 -6.13 -10.96 -0.94
C ALA A 373 -5.25 -10.36 -2.04
N LYS A 374 -4.57 -9.24 -1.74
CA LYS A 374 -3.59 -8.67 -2.64
C LYS A 374 -2.52 -9.74 -2.88
N GLU A 375 -2.14 -9.93 -4.14
CA GLU A 375 -1.16 -10.95 -4.53
C GLU A 375 0.02 -10.91 -3.56
N GLN A 376 0.32 -12.06 -2.95
CA GLN A 376 1.56 -12.20 -2.20
C GLN A 376 2.68 -12.32 -3.22
N TYR A 377 3.43 -11.26 -3.47
CA TYR A 377 4.70 -11.44 -4.15
C TYR A 377 5.62 -12.19 -3.20
N TRP A 378 6.40 -13.13 -3.73
CA TRP A 378 7.36 -13.87 -2.91
C TRP A 378 8.45 -12.91 -2.42
N PRO A 379 8.98 -13.06 -1.19
CA PRO A 379 10.13 -12.31 -0.71
C PRO A 379 11.34 -12.69 -1.57
N ASP A 380 11.53 -11.93 -2.65
CA ASP A 380 12.38 -12.36 -3.74
C ASP A 380 13.83 -12.02 -3.43
N ARG A 381 14.63 -13.05 -3.13
CA ARG A 381 16.09 -12.91 -3.07
C ARG A 381 16.68 -12.57 -4.44
N GLN A 382 15.91 -12.69 -5.54
CA GLN A 382 16.27 -12.27 -6.90
C GLN A 382 15.02 -11.87 -7.74
N PRO A 383 14.43 -10.68 -7.52
CA PRO A 383 13.24 -10.21 -8.23
C PRO A 383 13.35 -10.42 -9.73
N LYS A 384 12.42 -11.20 -10.31
CA LYS A 384 12.27 -11.30 -11.77
C LYS A 384 12.05 -9.90 -12.33
N VAL A 385 12.99 -9.45 -13.15
CA VAL A 385 12.87 -8.15 -13.81
C VAL A 385 12.00 -8.32 -15.05
N GLU A 386 10.92 -7.56 -15.11
CA GLU A 386 9.98 -7.53 -16.22
C GLU A 386 10.23 -6.30 -17.11
N GLU A 387 9.88 -6.42 -18.39
CA GLU A 387 9.86 -5.27 -19.28
C GLU A 387 8.58 -4.45 -19.04
N MET A 388 8.69 -3.13 -19.11
CA MET A 388 7.52 -2.24 -19.15
C MET A 388 7.12 -1.96 -20.59
N VAL A 389 5.81 -1.76 -20.83
CA VAL A 389 5.32 -1.41 -22.18
C VAL A 389 5.82 -0.02 -22.57
N THR A 390 6.55 0.07 -23.68
CA THR A 390 7.23 1.31 -24.15
C THR A 390 6.82 1.71 -25.58
N SER A 391 5.55 1.54 -25.94
CA SER A 391 5.06 1.97 -27.26
C SER A 391 5.29 3.47 -27.54
N PRO A 392 5.70 3.88 -28.75
CA PRO A 392 5.90 5.29 -29.10
C PRO A 392 4.68 6.17 -28.77
N LEU A 393 4.93 7.39 -28.31
CA LEU A 393 3.88 8.36 -27.95
C LEU A 393 3.94 9.60 -28.84
N MET A 394 2.78 10.15 -29.16
CA MET A 394 2.69 11.48 -29.78
C MET A 394 2.96 12.58 -28.75
N PRO A 395 3.51 13.75 -29.14
CA PRO A 395 3.70 14.86 -28.22
C PRO A 395 2.40 15.21 -27.46
N GLY A 396 2.50 15.22 -26.13
CA GLY A 396 1.38 15.50 -25.23
C GLY A 396 0.44 14.32 -24.93
N GLU A 397 0.65 13.15 -25.54
CA GLU A 397 -0.03 11.91 -25.17
C GLU A 397 0.47 11.41 -23.81
N ILE A 398 -0.44 10.93 -22.96
CA ILE A 398 -0.12 10.41 -21.64
C ILE A 398 -0.66 9.00 -21.53
N MET A 399 0.20 8.05 -21.19
CA MET A 399 -0.16 6.66 -20.93
C MET A 399 0.32 6.27 -19.55
N LYS A 400 -0.52 5.59 -18.78
CA LYS A 400 -0.11 4.98 -17.51
C LYS A 400 0.99 3.95 -17.78
N LEU A 401 1.93 3.79 -16.85
CA LEU A 401 2.87 2.68 -16.92
C LEU A 401 2.13 1.35 -16.74
N THR A 402 2.41 0.43 -17.65
CA THR A 402 1.86 -0.93 -17.62
C THR A 402 2.99 -1.94 -17.77
N TRP A 403 2.86 -3.04 -17.05
CA TRP A 403 3.71 -4.21 -17.10
C TRP A 403 3.56 -4.94 -18.44
N ALA A 404 4.55 -5.74 -18.84
CA ALA A 404 4.51 -6.49 -20.11
C ALA A 404 3.34 -7.48 -20.20
N ASN A 405 2.81 -7.96 -19.07
CA ASN A 405 1.63 -8.83 -19.02
C ASN A 405 0.30 -8.06 -19.17
N GLY A 406 0.34 -6.72 -19.24
CA GLY A 406 -0.83 -5.86 -19.39
C GLY A 406 -1.36 -5.26 -18.10
N ASP A 407 -0.80 -5.66 -16.95
CA ASP A 407 -1.19 -5.10 -15.66
C ASP A 407 -0.80 -3.62 -15.58
N ASP A 408 -1.62 -2.87 -14.85
CA ASP A 408 -1.31 -1.50 -14.46
C ASP A 408 -0.25 -1.47 -13.35
N TYR A 409 0.64 -0.49 -13.38
CA TYR A 409 1.48 -0.16 -12.22
C TYR A 409 0.66 0.52 -11.12
N ASP A 410 0.78 0.10 -9.85
CA ASP A 410 0.03 0.67 -8.73
C ASP A 410 0.50 2.09 -8.34
N GLY A 411 1.77 2.42 -8.57
CA GLY A 411 2.29 3.75 -8.29
C GLY A 411 1.82 4.81 -9.29
N LEU A 412 1.86 6.09 -8.90
CA LEU A 412 1.44 7.19 -9.78
C LEU A 412 2.53 7.50 -10.82
N SER A 413 2.67 6.66 -11.85
CA SER A 413 3.66 6.85 -12.90
C SER A 413 3.12 6.69 -14.32
N TYR A 414 3.61 7.55 -15.22
CA TYR A 414 3.13 7.70 -16.59
C TYR A 414 4.28 7.88 -17.57
N ARG A 415 4.04 7.56 -18.83
CA ARG A 415 4.85 8.03 -19.97
C ARG A 415 4.13 9.22 -20.60
N VAL A 416 4.90 10.27 -20.87
CA VAL A 416 4.40 11.49 -21.51
C VAL A 416 5.16 11.71 -22.80
N GLY A 417 4.46 11.74 -23.92
CA GLY A 417 5.05 12.00 -25.22
C GLY A 417 5.58 13.42 -25.33
N VAL A 418 6.75 13.59 -25.93
CA VAL A 418 7.46 14.87 -26.04
C VAL A 418 7.89 15.18 -27.46
N GLU A 419 8.10 16.46 -27.76
CA GLU A 419 8.71 16.84 -29.03
C GLU A 419 10.20 16.51 -29.07
N ARG A 420 10.67 15.91 -30.17
CA ARG A 420 12.10 15.59 -30.37
C ARG A 420 13.05 16.79 -30.26
N LYS A 421 12.55 18.02 -30.47
CA LYS A 421 13.36 19.24 -30.33
C LYS A 421 13.74 19.52 -28.87
N LEU A 422 12.99 18.96 -27.90
CA LEU A 422 13.20 19.16 -26.46
C LEU A 422 14.62 18.80 -26.05
N ARG A 423 15.05 17.58 -26.39
CA ARG A 423 16.39 17.06 -26.14
C ARG A 423 17.47 18.00 -26.67
N LYS A 424 17.37 18.40 -27.94
CA LYS A 424 18.38 19.24 -28.59
C LYS A 424 18.50 20.59 -27.89
N ALA A 425 17.39 21.23 -27.55
CA ALA A 425 17.37 22.54 -26.91
C ALA A 425 18.02 22.51 -25.51
N ILE A 426 17.68 21.50 -24.69
CA ILE A 426 18.29 21.33 -23.36
C ILE A 426 19.80 21.06 -23.49
N VAL A 427 20.22 20.16 -24.37
CA VAL A 427 21.64 19.86 -24.59
C VAL A 427 22.42 21.09 -25.06
N ASP A 428 21.87 21.88 -25.99
CA ASP A 428 22.50 23.11 -26.47
C ASP A 428 22.63 24.16 -25.35
N TYR A 429 21.62 24.29 -24.48
CA TYR A 429 21.68 25.15 -23.30
C TYR A 429 22.80 24.72 -22.35
N LEU A 430 22.86 23.43 -21.97
CA LEU A 430 23.88 22.89 -21.07
C LEU A 430 25.31 23.09 -21.62
N LYS A 431 25.48 22.94 -22.94
CA LYS A 431 26.77 23.19 -23.61
C LYS A 431 27.17 24.66 -23.59
N LYS A 432 26.24 25.58 -23.92
CA LYS A 432 26.51 27.03 -23.88
C LYS A 432 26.80 27.52 -22.47
N LEU A 433 26.15 26.92 -21.47
CA LEU A 433 26.38 27.19 -20.05
C LEU A 433 27.77 26.73 -19.58
N GLY A 434 28.39 25.78 -20.29
CA GLY A 434 29.62 25.10 -19.89
C GLY A 434 29.40 23.96 -18.89
N LEU A 435 28.15 23.68 -18.50
CA LEU A 435 27.82 22.61 -17.56
C LEU A 435 28.10 21.22 -18.17
N TRP A 436 28.00 21.09 -19.49
CA TRP A 436 28.33 19.86 -20.20
C TRP A 436 29.79 19.42 -20.03
N ASP A 437 30.72 20.36 -20.13
CA ASP A 437 32.15 20.08 -19.96
C ASP A 437 32.47 19.73 -18.50
N ILE A 438 31.79 20.40 -17.57
CA ILE A 438 31.89 20.10 -16.13
C ILE A 438 31.40 18.70 -15.83
N ILE A 439 30.28 18.25 -16.42
CA ILE A 439 29.81 16.86 -16.28
C ILE A 439 30.92 15.89 -16.70
N HIS A 440 31.53 16.08 -17.87
CA HIS A 440 32.61 15.20 -18.33
C HIS A 440 33.84 15.23 -17.41
N GLU A 441 34.24 16.42 -16.95
CA GLU A 441 35.34 16.59 -16.00
C GLU A 441 35.07 15.84 -14.70
N THR A 442 33.89 16.03 -14.09
CA THR A 442 33.54 15.44 -12.79
C THR A 442 33.18 13.95 -12.87
N MET A 443 32.94 13.38 -14.05
CA MET A 443 32.75 11.93 -14.16
C MET A 443 34.08 11.18 -14.35
N TYR A 444 35.12 11.79 -14.92
CA TYR A 444 36.36 11.08 -15.25
C TYR A 444 37.65 11.74 -14.81
N ASP A 445 37.81 13.04 -15.06
CA ASP A 445 39.12 13.69 -14.98
C ASP A 445 39.38 14.23 -13.56
N ASN A 446 38.33 14.65 -12.87
CA ASN A 446 38.37 15.17 -11.51
C ASN A 446 37.10 14.78 -10.74
N PRO A 447 36.88 13.48 -10.50
CA PRO A 447 35.64 13.01 -9.90
C PRO A 447 35.41 13.56 -8.50
N LEU A 448 34.15 13.84 -8.18
CA LEU A 448 33.78 14.20 -6.81
C LEU A 448 33.98 12.99 -5.89
N GLN A 449 34.38 13.27 -4.66
CA GLN A 449 34.32 12.26 -3.61
C GLN A 449 32.86 11.95 -3.30
N GLU A 450 32.63 10.73 -2.82
CA GLU A 450 31.33 10.37 -2.30
C GLU A 450 30.89 11.33 -1.18
N ASP A 451 29.58 11.58 -1.10
CA ASP A 451 28.95 12.56 -0.21
C ASP A 451 29.61 13.96 -0.23
N SER A 452 30.00 14.41 -1.42
CA SER A 452 30.61 15.73 -1.58
C SER A 452 29.80 16.60 -2.53
N THR A 453 29.84 17.91 -2.27
CA THR A 453 29.17 18.93 -3.08
C THR A 453 30.16 20.00 -3.49
N ARG A 454 30.05 20.47 -4.74
CA ARG A 454 30.81 21.61 -5.28
C ARG A 454 29.86 22.60 -5.94
N PHE A 455 30.15 23.89 -5.82
CA PHE A 455 29.38 24.94 -6.48
C PHE A 455 30.21 25.62 -7.57
N HIS A 456 29.60 25.81 -8.74
CA HIS A 456 30.21 26.42 -9.90
C HIS A 456 29.51 27.73 -10.23
N ARG A 457 30.31 28.76 -10.55
CA ARG A 457 29.82 30.05 -11.03
C ARG A 457 29.94 30.08 -12.54
N LEU A 458 28.80 30.14 -13.23
CA LEU A 458 28.72 30.05 -14.68
C LEU A 458 28.06 31.31 -15.26
N PRO A 459 28.55 31.86 -16.37
CA PRO A 459 27.87 32.97 -17.04
C PRO A 459 26.55 32.48 -17.65
N SER A 460 25.52 33.32 -17.60
CA SER A 460 24.24 33.01 -18.27
C SER A 460 24.44 32.94 -19.80
N PRO A 461 23.93 31.89 -20.47
CA PRO A 461 23.89 31.80 -21.94
C PRO A 461 23.05 32.90 -22.58
N TYR A 462 22.12 33.50 -21.83
CA TYR A 462 21.20 34.51 -22.30
C TYR A 462 21.64 35.94 -21.96
N ASP A 463 22.38 36.12 -20.86
CA ASP A 463 22.95 37.39 -20.43
C ASP A 463 24.36 37.18 -19.85
N PRO A 464 25.44 37.30 -20.65
CA PRO A 464 26.80 37.07 -20.19
C PRO A 464 27.26 37.98 -19.04
N SER A 465 26.54 39.08 -18.75
CA SER A 465 26.84 39.95 -17.60
C SER A 465 26.38 39.34 -16.28
N ARG A 466 25.47 38.36 -16.33
CA ARG A 466 24.91 37.67 -15.18
C ARG A 466 25.68 36.39 -14.89
N THR A 467 26.02 36.21 -13.61
CA THR A 467 26.62 34.97 -13.11
C THR A 467 25.60 34.17 -12.34
N MET A 468 25.53 32.87 -12.62
CA MET A 468 24.63 31.91 -11.99
C MET A 468 25.44 30.93 -11.15
N THR A 469 24.81 30.34 -10.15
CA THR A 469 25.41 29.28 -9.34
C THR A 469 24.73 27.96 -9.66
N TRP A 470 25.51 26.93 -9.94
CA TRP A 470 25.06 25.53 -10.08
C TRP A 470 25.76 24.67 -9.03
N GLY A 471 25.01 23.82 -8.35
CA GLY A 471 25.54 22.81 -7.44
C GLY A 471 25.78 21.50 -8.17
N ILE A 472 26.81 20.77 -7.74
CA ILE A 472 27.08 19.40 -8.16
C ILE A 472 27.26 18.60 -6.89
N LYS A 473 26.47 17.55 -6.71
CA LYS A 473 26.67 16.59 -5.62
C LYS A 473 26.95 15.23 -6.21
N ARG A 474 27.86 14.53 -5.56
CA ARG A 474 27.90 13.08 -5.60
C ARG A 474 27.32 12.59 -4.27
N PRO A 475 26.12 12.01 -4.25
CA PRO A 475 25.53 11.50 -3.01
C PRO A 475 26.43 10.45 -2.34
N ALA A 476 26.17 10.19 -1.06
CA ALA A 476 26.66 8.99 -0.41
C ALA A 476 26.13 7.75 -1.14
N ASN A 477 26.92 6.68 -1.17
CA ASN A 477 26.40 5.36 -1.42
C ASN A 477 25.71 4.90 -0.13
N TYR A 478 24.37 4.96 -0.11
CA TYR A 478 23.57 4.33 0.94
C TYR A 478 23.79 2.81 0.94
N ASP A 479 23.49 2.13 2.05
CA ASP A 479 23.76 0.70 2.20
C ASP A 479 23.21 -0.14 1.04
N GLY A 480 24.13 -0.82 0.36
CA GLY A 480 23.86 -1.64 -0.81
C GLY A 480 23.81 -0.89 -2.15
N THR A 481 23.76 0.44 -2.18
CA THR A 481 23.93 1.21 -3.42
C THR A 481 25.42 1.36 -3.76
N ALA A 482 25.76 1.34 -5.04
CA ALA A 482 27.12 1.63 -5.49
C ALA A 482 27.05 2.35 -6.82
N SER A 483 27.03 3.69 -6.77
CA SER A 483 26.92 4.53 -7.94
C SER A 483 27.93 5.67 -7.93
N ASP A 484 28.38 6.04 -9.13
CA ASP A 484 29.11 7.29 -9.35
C ASP A 484 28.18 8.41 -9.85
N MET A 485 26.86 8.27 -9.66
CA MET A 485 25.89 9.27 -10.10
C MET A 485 26.17 10.64 -9.47
N HIS A 486 26.10 11.67 -10.30
CA HIS A 486 26.19 13.07 -9.91
C HIS A 486 24.87 13.78 -10.20
N TRP A 487 24.44 14.63 -9.27
CA TRP A 487 23.27 15.50 -9.37
C TRP A 487 23.75 16.92 -9.60
N PHE A 488 23.25 17.56 -10.67
CA PHE A 488 23.59 18.93 -11.01
C PHE A 488 22.31 19.77 -10.95
N ASP A 489 22.24 20.67 -9.99
CA ASP A 489 21.04 21.43 -9.66
C ASP A 489 21.31 22.92 -9.65
N ALA A 490 20.25 23.71 -9.86
CA ALA A 490 20.33 25.14 -9.69
C ALA A 490 20.79 25.48 -8.26
N GLY A 491 21.81 26.32 -8.14
CA GLY A 491 22.31 26.81 -6.86
C GLY A 491 21.76 28.18 -6.47
N CYS A 492 21.01 28.84 -7.34
CA CYS A 492 20.33 30.09 -7.06
C CYS A 492 19.18 30.31 -8.04
N GLU A 493 18.32 31.26 -7.71
CA GLU A 493 17.16 31.60 -8.52
C GLU A 493 17.54 32.06 -9.94
N PHE A 494 18.67 32.76 -10.15
CA PHE A 494 19.11 33.11 -11.51
C PHE A 494 19.34 31.88 -12.39
N ALA A 495 19.92 30.80 -11.84
CA ALA A 495 20.12 29.55 -12.58
C ALA A 495 18.78 28.91 -12.93
N MET A 496 17.83 28.94 -12.00
CA MET A 496 16.48 28.40 -12.19
C MET A 496 15.72 29.17 -13.29
N GLU A 497 15.80 30.50 -13.26
CA GLU A 497 15.15 31.37 -14.24
C GLU A 497 15.67 31.14 -15.67
N ASP A 498 16.98 30.94 -15.83
CA ASP A 498 17.57 30.57 -17.13
C ASP A 498 17.15 29.15 -17.57
N SER A 499 17.02 28.21 -16.64
CA SER A 499 16.51 26.87 -16.91
C SER A 499 15.05 26.90 -17.41
N TYR A 500 14.20 27.77 -16.86
CA TYR A 500 12.82 27.93 -17.37
C TYR A 500 12.79 28.45 -18.80
N ARG A 501 13.70 29.34 -19.17
CA ARG A 501 13.83 29.81 -20.57
C ARG A 501 14.24 28.69 -21.51
N ALA A 502 15.22 27.87 -21.09
CA ALA A 502 15.65 26.72 -21.88
C ALA A 502 14.50 25.73 -22.09
N LEU A 503 13.70 25.46 -21.06
CA LEU A 503 12.50 24.61 -21.15
C LEU A 503 11.42 25.23 -22.06
N ALA A 504 11.18 26.54 -21.96
CA ALA A 504 10.24 27.26 -22.82
C ALA A 504 10.66 27.21 -24.30
N ASP A 505 11.93 27.53 -24.60
CA ASP A 505 12.53 27.45 -25.95
C ASP A 505 12.42 26.04 -26.52
N ALA A 506 12.47 25.03 -25.65
CA ALA A 506 12.41 23.62 -25.99
C ALA A 506 10.97 23.11 -26.27
N GLY A 507 9.94 23.92 -26.00
CA GLY A 507 8.54 23.52 -26.14
C GLY A 507 8.02 22.65 -24.99
N PHE A 508 8.64 22.73 -23.80
CA PHE A 508 8.19 21.97 -22.63
C PHE A 508 6.80 22.38 -22.11
N ASP A 509 6.30 23.53 -22.57
CA ASP A 509 4.95 24.03 -22.28
C ASP A 509 3.85 23.01 -22.62
N ASP A 510 4.01 22.27 -23.73
CA ASP A 510 3.05 21.25 -24.15
C ASP A 510 3.01 20.06 -23.17
N VAL A 511 4.15 19.69 -22.57
CA VAL A 511 4.24 18.63 -21.55
C VAL A 511 3.49 19.06 -20.29
N VAL A 512 3.78 20.25 -19.78
CA VAL A 512 3.12 20.80 -18.58
C VAL A 512 1.60 20.93 -18.81
N ALA A 513 1.19 21.42 -19.99
CA ALA A 513 -0.21 21.58 -20.33
C ALA A 513 -0.95 20.25 -20.48
N SER A 514 -0.31 19.23 -21.08
CA SER A 514 -0.89 17.90 -21.21
C SER A 514 -1.10 17.24 -19.85
N ILE A 515 -0.12 17.31 -18.95
CA ILE A 515 -0.22 16.76 -17.60
C ILE A 515 -1.33 17.46 -16.82
N GLY A 516 -1.35 18.80 -16.83
CA GLY A 516 -2.38 19.58 -16.14
C GLY A 516 -3.80 19.26 -16.63
N LYS A 517 -3.99 19.06 -17.94
CA LYS A 517 -5.29 18.65 -18.51
C LYS A 517 -5.66 17.22 -18.13
N PHE A 518 -4.73 16.29 -18.26
CA PHE A 518 -4.95 14.86 -17.99
C PHE A 518 -5.32 14.61 -16.54
N MET A 519 -4.61 15.26 -15.62
CA MET A 519 -4.87 15.17 -14.17
C MET A 519 -6.02 16.07 -13.69
N ASN A 520 -6.62 16.84 -14.60
CA ASN A 520 -7.69 17.80 -14.31
C ASN A 520 -7.31 18.87 -13.26
N TYR A 521 -6.07 19.33 -13.29
CA TYR A 521 -5.57 20.41 -12.45
C TYR A 521 -6.03 21.78 -12.93
N THR A 522 -6.03 22.74 -12.01
CA THR A 522 -6.35 24.14 -12.34
C THR A 522 -5.10 24.84 -12.85
N GLU A 523 -3.96 24.52 -12.28
CA GLU A 523 -2.70 25.18 -12.57
C GLU A 523 -1.50 24.26 -12.31
N MET A 524 -0.37 24.55 -12.94
CA MET A 524 0.88 23.78 -12.78
C MET A 524 2.08 24.72 -12.80
N ASN A 525 3.13 24.35 -12.07
CA ASN A 525 4.42 25.00 -12.12
C ASN A 525 5.56 23.98 -12.14
N VAL A 526 6.52 24.18 -13.04
CA VAL A 526 7.87 23.63 -12.89
C VAL A 526 8.59 24.39 -11.79
N PHE A 527 9.19 23.69 -10.83
CA PHE A 527 9.92 24.32 -9.73
C PHE A 527 11.39 23.88 -9.66
N SER A 528 11.81 22.85 -10.39
CA SER A 528 13.23 22.52 -10.54
C SER A 528 13.58 21.86 -11.88
N LEU A 529 14.81 22.08 -12.34
CA LEU A 529 15.49 21.34 -13.41
C LEU A 529 16.85 20.88 -12.86
N GLY A 530 16.97 19.58 -12.64
CA GLY A 530 18.21 18.89 -12.31
C GLY A 530 18.73 18.08 -13.49
N ILE A 531 20.04 17.85 -13.52
CA ILE A 531 20.69 16.92 -14.45
C ILE A 531 21.32 15.78 -13.66
N LEU A 532 21.09 14.55 -14.10
CA LEU A 532 21.69 13.35 -13.54
C LEU A 532 22.73 12.83 -14.53
N ALA A 533 23.96 12.61 -14.07
CA ALA A 533 25.00 11.98 -14.88
C ALA A 533 25.57 10.75 -14.17
N VAL A 534 25.70 9.63 -14.88
CA VAL A 534 26.17 8.37 -14.29
C VAL A 534 27.00 7.58 -15.32
N THR A 535 28.11 6.99 -14.86
CA THR A 535 28.91 6.06 -15.65
C THR A 535 28.89 4.65 -15.08
N LYS A 536 28.57 4.49 -13.79
CA LYS A 536 28.42 3.21 -13.12
C LYS A 536 27.32 3.24 -12.06
N ALA A 537 26.50 2.19 -12.03
CA ALA A 537 25.60 1.87 -10.94
C ALA A 537 25.51 0.33 -10.81
N ASP A 538 25.98 -0.25 -9.71
CA ASP A 538 25.81 -1.70 -9.49
C ASP A 538 24.42 -2.01 -8.93
N LYS A 539 23.85 -1.08 -8.17
CA LYS A 539 22.50 -1.10 -7.63
C LYS A 539 22.00 0.34 -7.51
N GLY A 540 20.85 0.62 -8.10
CA GLY A 540 20.22 1.94 -7.99
C GLY A 540 19.71 2.20 -6.57
N TYR A 541 19.72 3.47 -6.17
CA TYR A 541 19.01 3.91 -4.96
C TYR A 541 17.50 3.87 -5.23
N VAL A 542 16.81 2.94 -4.57
CA VAL A 542 15.35 2.81 -4.65
C VAL A 542 14.74 3.89 -3.75
N HIS A 543 13.94 4.77 -4.34
CA HIS A 543 13.30 5.85 -3.62
C HIS A 543 12.00 6.28 -4.29
N GLN A 544 11.26 7.13 -3.59
CA GLN A 544 10.14 7.91 -4.10
C GLN A 544 10.53 9.38 -4.00
N ASP A 545 10.26 10.16 -5.04
CA ASP A 545 10.48 11.61 -4.97
C ASP A 545 9.36 12.30 -4.16
N PHE A 546 8.13 11.79 -4.23
CA PHE A 546 7.00 12.37 -3.54
C PHE A 546 6.19 11.30 -2.80
N GLU A 547 5.82 11.63 -1.57
CA GLU A 547 4.88 10.88 -0.75
C GLU A 547 3.92 11.87 -0.10
N GLY A 548 2.61 11.61 -0.20
CA GLY A 548 1.58 12.44 0.42
C GLY A 548 1.29 13.77 -0.28
N SER A 549 1.72 13.98 -1.55
CA SER A 549 1.34 15.17 -2.31
C SER A 549 -0.13 15.12 -2.80
N THR A 550 -0.82 13.99 -2.61
CA THR A 550 -2.14 13.66 -3.16
C THR A 550 -2.16 13.61 -4.69
N GLY A 551 -1.04 13.13 -5.24
CA GLY A 551 -0.76 13.02 -6.67
C GLY A 551 -0.44 14.35 -7.35
N ARG A 552 -0.09 15.40 -6.61
CA ARG A 552 0.04 16.77 -7.14
C ARG A 552 1.46 17.20 -7.43
N ALA A 553 2.46 16.41 -7.07
CA ALA A 553 3.87 16.66 -7.35
C ALA A 553 4.46 15.50 -8.15
N PHE A 554 5.36 15.84 -9.08
CA PHE A 554 5.96 14.88 -9.99
C PHE A 554 7.41 15.21 -10.33
N ASN A 555 8.19 14.17 -10.58
CA ASN A 555 9.49 14.22 -11.24
C ASN A 555 9.34 13.68 -12.67
N PHE A 556 9.66 14.51 -13.65
CA PHE A 556 9.70 14.11 -15.04
C PHE A 556 11.14 13.81 -15.48
N LEU A 557 11.42 12.53 -15.71
CA LEU A 557 12.71 12.00 -16.14
C LEU A 557 12.78 11.90 -17.66
N TYR A 558 13.80 12.51 -18.27
CA TYR A 558 13.96 12.56 -19.71
C TYR A 558 15.41 12.39 -20.18
N LYS A 559 15.61 11.67 -21.28
CA LYS A 559 16.95 11.35 -21.81
C LYS A 559 17.58 12.50 -22.57
N LEU A 560 18.81 12.84 -22.20
CA LEU A 560 19.65 13.79 -22.93
C LEU A 560 20.76 13.06 -23.70
N GLN A 561 21.37 12.05 -23.09
CA GLN A 561 22.38 11.20 -23.72
C GLN A 561 22.40 9.80 -23.09
N SER A 562 22.50 8.79 -23.94
CA SER A 562 22.95 7.45 -23.54
C SER A 562 24.19 7.08 -24.38
N PRO A 563 25.17 6.36 -23.83
CA PRO A 563 26.35 5.94 -24.58
C PRO A 563 25.99 5.08 -25.81
N GLU A 564 26.63 5.33 -26.94
CA GLU A 564 26.42 4.54 -28.16
C GLU A 564 26.84 3.07 -27.93
N GLY A 565 26.07 2.13 -28.47
CA GLY A 565 26.35 0.70 -28.38
C GLY A 565 25.87 0.02 -27.09
N TYR A 566 25.21 0.75 -26.18
CA TYR A 566 24.58 0.19 -24.99
C TYR A 566 23.07 0.19 -25.15
N ASP A 567 22.49 -1.01 -25.25
CA ASP A 567 21.03 -1.23 -25.36
C ASP A 567 20.47 -1.73 -24.03
N THR A 568 20.69 -0.96 -22.97
CA THR A 568 20.30 -1.32 -21.60
C THR A 568 19.29 -0.31 -21.08
N PRO A 569 18.22 -0.74 -20.38
CA PRO A 569 17.29 0.16 -19.72
C PRO A 569 17.98 1.15 -18.78
N GLU A 570 17.40 2.35 -18.64
CA GLU A 570 17.97 3.42 -17.83
C GLU A 570 17.31 3.58 -16.46
N LEU A 571 16.04 3.16 -16.32
CA LEU A 571 15.23 3.31 -15.13
C LEU A 571 14.68 1.95 -14.68
N THR A 572 14.79 1.66 -13.39
CA THR A 572 14.03 0.58 -12.75
C THR A 572 12.78 1.18 -12.12
N ILE A 573 11.61 0.58 -12.39
CA ILE A 573 10.34 0.83 -11.71
C ILE A 573 10.14 -0.28 -10.68
N ILE A 574 9.65 0.06 -9.50
CA ILE A 574 9.47 -0.90 -8.42
C ILE A 574 8.05 -0.76 -7.90
N GLU A 575 7.37 -1.88 -7.79
CA GLU A 575 6.11 -2.04 -7.06
C GLU A 575 6.41 -2.92 -5.87
N GLU A 576 6.07 -2.43 -4.69
CA GLU A 576 6.24 -3.15 -3.43
C GLU A 576 4.85 -3.39 -2.88
N ASP A 577 4.52 -4.64 -2.63
CA ASP A 577 3.30 -4.95 -1.90
C ASP A 577 3.46 -4.61 -0.42
N TYR A 578 2.36 -4.75 0.30
CA TYR A 578 2.30 -4.50 1.74
C TYR A 578 3.13 -5.50 2.57
N LEU A 579 3.61 -6.60 1.96
CA LEU A 579 4.49 -7.60 2.57
C LEU A 579 5.98 -7.28 2.34
N GLY A 580 6.31 -6.17 1.67
CA GLY A 580 7.68 -5.80 1.32
C GLY A 580 8.25 -6.53 0.10
N SER A 581 7.42 -7.32 -0.58
CA SER A 581 7.85 -8.05 -1.77
C SER A 581 7.79 -7.14 -3.00
N ARG A 582 8.84 -7.22 -3.82
CA ARG A 582 9.10 -6.24 -4.88
C ARG A 582 8.99 -6.85 -6.27
N ARG A 583 8.08 -6.31 -7.08
CA ARG A 583 8.07 -6.48 -8.53
C ARG A 583 8.93 -5.39 -9.16
N ARG A 584 9.81 -5.78 -10.10
CA ARG A 584 10.75 -4.85 -10.76
C ARG A 584 10.48 -4.78 -12.25
N GLY A 585 10.24 -3.57 -12.73
CA GLY A 585 10.14 -3.23 -14.14
C GLY A 585 11.37 -2.48 -14.61
N GLN A 586 11.74 -2.60 -15.88
CA GLN A 586 12.78 -1.78 -16.47
C GLN A 586 12.22 -0.96 -17.64
N ILE A 587 12.62 0.32 -17.70
CA ILE A 587 12.28 1.25 -18.77
C ILE A 587 13.56 1.73 -19.43
N LYS A 588 13.63 1.52 -20.74
CA LYS A 588 14.58 2.20 -21.61
C LYS A 588 14.04 3.55 -22.00
N TYR A 589 14.82 4.60 -21.76
CA TYR A 589 14.46 5.94 -22.17
C TYR A 589 14.60 6.10 -23.68
N GLU A 590 13.54 6.63 -24.28
CA GLU A 590 13.47 6.97 -25.70
C GLU A 590 13.45 8.49 -25.91
N GLU A 591 13.56 8.93 -27.16
CA GLU A 591 13.58 10.36 -27.48
C GLU A 591 12.20 11.01 -27.55
N ASP A 592 11.16 10.20 -27.69
CA ASP A 592 9.78 10.61 -27.96
C ASP A 592 8.88 10.59 -26.72
N PHE A 593 9.35 10.09 -25.57
CA PHE A 593 8.66 10.23 -24.30
C PHE A 593 9.63 10.45 -23.14
N GLY A 594 9.11 11.00 -22.03
CA GLY A 594 9.75 10.90 -20.71
C GLY A 594 8.84 10.19 -19.71
N VAL A 595 9.40 9.85 -18.56
CA VAL A 595 8.69 9.15 -17.47
C VAL A 595 8.33 10.16 -16.39
N LEU A 596 7.04 10.22 -16.03
CA LEU A 596 6.50 11.10 -15.00
C LEU A 596 6.22 10.28 -13.74
N ASN A 597 7.03 10.44 -12.70
CA ASN A 597 6.87 9.76 -11.40
C ASN A 597 6.23 10.71 -10.38
N GLY A 598 5.11 10.33 -9.80
CA GLY A 598 4.42 11.06 -8.73
C GLY A 598 4.40 10.30 -7.41
N ASP A 599 3.33 10.48 -6.62
CA ASP A 599 3.17 9.80 -5.34
C ASP A 599 3.29 8.27 -5.45
N MET A 600 4.04 7.68 -4.52
CA MET A 600 4.23 6.22 -4.41
C MET A 600 4.95 5.57 -5.62
N ALA A 601 5.42 6.37 -6.60
CA ALA A 601 6.14 5.85 -7.76
C ALA A 601 7.60 5.52 -7.41
N MET A 602 7.82 4.33 -6.83
CA MET A 602 9.17 3.88 -6.51
C MET A 602 9.97 3.59 -7.77
N HIS A 603 11.17 4.12 -7.79
CA HIS A 603 12.07 3.95 -8.91
C HIS A 603 13.53 4.03 -8.50
N ALA A 604 14.40 3.59 -9.40
CA ALA A 604 15.84 3.62 -9.20
C ALA A 604 16.59 3.77 -10.53
N THR A 605 17.79 4.33 -10.44
CA THR A 605 18.75 4.32 -11.53
C THR A 605 19.12 2.87 -11.89
N ASN A 606 18.84 2.42 -13.12
CA ASN A 606 19.11 1.03 -13.51
C ASN A 606 20.62 0.72 -13.55
N GLU A 607 20.96 -0.54 -13.31
CA GLU A 607 22.34 -1.02 -13.25
C GLU A 607 23.08 -0.79 -14.58
N CYS A 608 24.31 -0.29 -14.52
CA CYS A 608 25.13 0.00 -15.70
C CYS A 608 26.63 0.10 -15.40
N ASP A 609 27.47 -0.12 -16.42
CA ASP A 609 28.89 0.26 -16.42
C ASP A 609 29.35 0.67 -17.82
N TYR A 610 29.47 1.97 -18.02
CA TYR A 610 29.86 2.60 -19.29
C TYR A 610 31.33 3.03 -19.31
N ARG A 611 32.08 2.77 -18.24
CA ARG A 611 33.43 3.32 -18.03
C ARG A 611 34.45 2.80 -19.03
N ARG A 612 34.25 1.59 -19.58
CA ARG A 612 35.14 0.99 -20.58
C ARG A 612 35.37 1.92 -21.78
N ASP A 613 34.31 2.56 -22.24
CA ASP A 613 34.32 3.40 -23.44
C ASP A 613 34.25 4.90 -23.11
N ARG A 614 34.46 5.26 -21.83
CA ARG A 614 34.26 6.61 -21.28
C ARG A 614 32.87 7.18 -21.57
N GLY A 615 31.85 6.32 -21.65
CA GLY A 615 30.47 6.71 -21.91
C GLY A 615 29.80 7.28 -20.65
N ILE A 616 28.98 8.33 -20.81
CA ILE A 616 28.18 8.92 -19.73
C ILE A 616 26.71 8.88 -20.12
N ARG A 617 25.86 8.31 -19.25
CA ARG A 617 24.40 8.50 -19.32
C ARG A 617 24.04 9.82 -18.67
N ILE A 618 23.29 10.66 -19.37
CA ILE A 618 22.85 11.98 -18.91
C ILE A 618 21.34 12.10 -19.11
N SER A 619 20.62 12.39 -18.04
CA SER A 619 19.17 12.63 -18.05
C SER A 619 18.82 13.95 -17.37
N ALA A 620 17.71 14.56 -17.79
CA ALA A 620 17.07 15.65 -17.06
C ALA A 620 16.07 15.08 -16.06
N SER A 621 15.99 15.70 -14.88
CA SER A 621 14.97 15.50 -13.87
C SER A 621 14.26 16.84 -13.67
N ILE A 622 13.00 16.91 -14.07
CA ILE A 622 12.21 18.14 -14.11
C ILE A 622 11.08 18.02 -13.11
N PHE A 623 11.17 18.76 -12.01
CA PHE A 623 10.18 18.71 -10.95
C PHE A 623 9.06 19.72 -11.20
N MET A 624 7.83 19.26 -11.06
CA MET A 624 6.63 20.06 -11.30
C MET A 624 5.50 19.69 -10.36
N ALA A 625 4.60 20.63 -10.10
CA ALA A 625 3.46 20.40 -9.23
C ALA A 625 2.28 21.34 -9.48
N GLU A 626 1.10 20.95 -9.01
CA GLU A 626 0.02 21.87 -8.66
C GLU A 626 0.19 22.27 -7.19
N VAL A 627 0.72 23.48 -6.95
CA VAL A 627 0.98 24.00 -5.60
C VAL A 627 -0.31 24.48 -4.94
N ASN A 628 -0.74 23.80 -3.87
CA ASN A 628 -1.84 24.22 -3.02
C ASN A 628 -1.54 23.89 -1.55
N ASP A 629 -2.52 24.08 -0.66
CA ASP A 629 -2.31 23.83 0.77
C ASP A 629 -2.01 22.37 1.11
N ALA A 630 -2.50 21.41 0.30
CA ALA A 630 -2.24 19.99 0.50
C ALA A 630 -0.84 19.57 0.02
N SER A 631 -0.32 20.17 -1.05
CA SER A 631 0.95 19.76 -1.67
C SER A 631 2.16 20.61 -1.26
N LYS A 632 1.96 21.88 -0.84
CA LYS A 632 3.07 22.83 -0.62
C LYS A 632 4.15 22.34 0.33
N LYS A 633 3.75 21.66 1.42
CA LYS A 633 4.69 21.21 2.45
C LYS A 633 5.59 20.11 1.91
N VAL A 634 5.00 19.10 1.27
CA VAL A 634 5.73 17.99 0.62
C VAL A 634 6.68 18.51 -0.44
N ILE A 635 6.24 19.46 -1.27
CA ILE A 635 7.08 20.05 -2.33
C ILE A 635 8.27 20.82 -1.74
N ALA A 636 8.07 21.58 -0.67
CA ALA A 636 9.17 22.28 -0.03
C ALA A 636 10.12 21.32 0.71
N GLU A 637 9.60 20.27 1.35
CA GLU A 637 10.43 19.33 2.09
C GLU A 637 11.23 18.38 1.19
N HIS A 638 10.83 18.20 -0.07
CA HIS A 638 11.53 17.34 -1.03
C HIS A 638 13.01 17.70 -1.22
N ASP A 639 13.33 18.99 -1.37
CA ASP A 639 14.70 19.42 -1.64
C ASP A 639 15.17 20.51 -0.67
N THR A 640 15.75 20.04 0.43
CA THR A 640 16.46 20.88 1.40
C THR A 640 17.94 21.08 1.04
N TRP A 641 18.46 20.31 0.07
CA TRP A 641 19.89 20.25 -0.22
C TRP A 641 20.30 21.24 -1.33
N TYR A 642 19.42 21.49 -2.29
CA TYR A 642 19.60 22.46 -3.37
C TYR A 642 18.51 23.50 -3.36
N PHE A 643 18.66 24.50 -4.22
CA PHE A 643 17.65 25.54 -4.37
C PHE A 643 16.31 24.89 -4.76
N PRO A 644 15.21 25.16 -4.03
CA PRO A 644 14.98 26.33 -3.20
C PRO A 644 15.23 26.16 -1.69
N PHE A 645 15.94 25.12 -1.25
CA PHE A 645 16.33 24.86 0.15
C PHE A 645 15.12 24.75 1.10
N GLY A 646 14.07 24.09 0.63
CA GLY A 646 12.78 23.99 1.31
C GLY A 646 12.10 25.30 1.71
N ASN A 647 12.36 26.38 0.98
CA ASN A 647 11.67 27.64 1.17
C ASN A 647 10.20 27.55 0.70
N ASN A 648 9.28 27.37 1.66
CA ASN A 648 7.83 27.33 1.44
C ASN A 648 7.29 28.59 0.73
N ASP A 649 7.77 29.78 1.10
CA ASP A 649 7.26 31.03 0.54
C ASP A 649 7.64 31.18 -0.94
N TRP A 650 8.84 30.74 -1.32
CA TRP A 650 9.26 30.70 -2.71
C TRP A 650 8.44 29.69 -3.51
N ILE A 651 8.21 28.48 -2.98
CA ILE A 651 7.35 27.46 -3.63
C ILE A 651 5.93 28.02 -3.85
N LEU A 652 5.35 28.66 -2.84
CA LEU A 652 4.05 29.32 -2.96
C LEU A 652 4.05 30.44 -3.99
N ALA A 653 5.14 31.19 -4.12
CA ALA A 653 5.27 32.23 -5.13
C ALA A 653 5.30 31.68 -6.58
N GLN A 654 5.60 30.39 -6.78
CA GLN A 654 5.56 29.73 -8.09
C GLN A 654 4.16 29.26 -8.51
N LYS A 655 3.16 29.32 -7.62
CA LYS A 655 1.83 28.76 -7.84
C LYS A 655 1.22 29.24 -9.17
N GLY A 656 0.90 28.27 -10.04
CA GLY A 656 0.24 28.48 -11.34
C GLY A 656 1.03 29.28 -12.37
N ARG A 657 2.35 29.43 -12.18
CA ARG A 657 3.21 30.25 -13.02
C ARG A 657 3.32 29.75 -14.47
N HIS A 658 3.45 28.43 -14.66
CA HIS A 658 3.86 27.86 -15.94
C HIS A 658 2.71 27.29 -16.78
N TRP A 659 1.56 27.02 -16.17
CA TRP A 659 0.35 26.65 -16.90
C TRP A 659 -0.90 26.91 -16.05
N HIS A 660 -1.99 27.31 -16.71
CA HIS A 660 -3.30 27.45 -16.08
C HIS A 660 -4.39 26.96 -17.05
N LYS A 661 -5.45 26.35 -16.50
CA LYS A 661 -6.50 25.65 -17.26
C LYS A 661 -7.26 26.54 -18.26
N ASP A 662 -7.36 27.84 -17.97
CA ASP A 662 -7.98 28.83 -18.86
C ASP A 662 -7.06 29.34 -19.98
N GLY A 663 -5.80 28.88 -20.03
CA GLY A 663 -4.81 29.30 -21.02
C GLY A 663 -4.18 30.68 -20.76
N SER A 664 -4.41 31.30 -19.60
CA SER A 664 -3.83 32.59 -19.24
C SER A 664 -2.34 32.55 -18.92
N ARG A 665 -1.78 31.35 -18.67
CA ARG A 665 -0.38 31.13 -18.27
C ARG A 665 0.27 30.07 -19.14
N SER A 666 1.52 30.31 -19.51
CA SER A 666 2.41 29.37 -20.21
C SER A 666 3.87 29.70 -19.91
N MET A 667 4.79 28.75 -20.09
CA MET A 667 6.25 29.01 -19.96
C MET A 667 6.74 30.05 -20.98
N LEU A 668 6.12 30.09 -22.17
CA LEU A 668 6.43 31.08 -23.22
C LEU A 668 6.01 32.51 -22.84
N ASN A 669 4.97 32.64 -22.02
CA ASN A 669 4.46 33.94 -21.55
C ASN A 669 4.72 34.13 -20.05
N ASP A 670 5.73 33.46 -19.50
CA ASP A 670 6.02 33.46 -18.09
C ASP A 670 6.26 34.89 -17.56
N GLU A 671 5.42 35.32 -16.61
CA GLU A 671 5.49 36.64 -15.99
C GLU A 671 6.32 36.65 -14.70
N GLY A 672 6.86 35.48 -14.31
CA GLY A 672 7.65 35.31 -13.10
C GLY A 672 6.82 34.86 -11.92
N ARG A 673 7.50 34.58 -10.80
CA ARG A 673 6.84 34.31 -9.53
C ARG A 673 6.14 35.54 -8.97
N ALA A 674 5.23 35.31 -8.03
CA ALA A 674 4.66 36.36 -7.21
C ALA A 674 5.75 37.10 -6.39
N PRO A 675 5.48 38.34 -5.93
CA PRO A 675 6.37 39.05 -5.01
C PRO A 675 6.73 38.20 -3.78
N LEU A 676 8.01 38.23 -3.39
CA LEU A 676 8.57 37.45 -2.29
C LEU A 676 9.52 38.33 -1.47
N ALA A 677 9.26 38.43 -0.17
CA ALA A 677 10.20 39.03 0.76
C ALA A 677 11.25 38.00 1.16
N VAL A 678 12.45 38.11 0.57
CA VAL A 678 13.56 37.22 0.91
C VAL A 678 14.31 37.79 2.11
N GLU A 679 14.34 37.01 3.19
CA GLU A 679 15.15 37.30 4.38
C GLU A 679 16.01 36.10 4.76
N ASP A 680 17.11 36.37 5.48
CA ASP A 680 17.92 35.31 6.06
C ASP A 680 17.17 34.68 7.25
N GLN A 681 17.22 33.35 7.38
CA GLN A 681 16.57 32.63 8.49
C GLN A 681 17.32 32.77 9.83
N VAL A 682 18.60 33.14 9.79
CA VAL A 682 19.43 33.31 10.97
C VAL A 682 20.01 34.72 11.04
N PRO A 683 20.12 35.33 12.24
CA PRO A 683 20.80 36.61 12.39
C PRO A 683 22.30 36.44 12.11
N GLU A 684 22.97 37.56 11.81
CA GLU A 684 24.44 37.64 11.65
C GLU A 684 24.95 36.78 10.48
N CYS A 685 24.15 36.64 9.42
CA CYS A 685 24.55 35.90 8.24
C CYS A 685 25.81 36.47 7.58
N ALA A 686 25.98 37.80 7.55
CA ALA A 686 27.16 38.44 6.98
C ALA A 686 28.47 38.00 7.67
N GLU A 687 28.45 37.85 8.99
CA GLU A 687 29.58 37.35 9.77
C GLU A 687 29.76 35.84 9.57
N ARG A 688 28.65 35.08 9.60
CA ARG A 688 28.67 33.62 9.54
C ARG A 688 29.19 33.09 8.21
N VAL A 689 28.80 33.70 7.09
CA VAL A 689 29.23 33.25 5.74
C VAL A 689 30.68 33.60 5.42
N GLY A 690 31.30 34.46 6.24
CA GLY A 690 32.65 34.97 6.07
C GLY A 690 32.73 36.21 5.17
N PRO A 691 33.83 36.98 5.24
CA PRO A 691 33.96 38.26 4.56
C PRO A 691 33.92 38.16 3.03
N ASN A 692 34.21 36.98 2.47
CA ASN A 692 34.15 36.73 1.03
C ASN A 692 32.96 35.83 0.65
N LYS A 693 32.02 35.61 1.57
CA LYS A 693 30.90 34.68 1.40
C LYS A 693 31.34 33.26 1.03
N GLU A 694 32.51 32.84 1.49
CA GLU A 694 33.09 31.53 1.17
C GLU A 694 32.16 30.37 1.53
N LYS A 695 31.40 30.48 2.64
CA LYS A 695 30.44 29.44 3.04
C LYS A 695 29.21 29.36 2.16
N CYS A 696 28.91 30.42 1.39
CA CYS A 696 27.85 30.36 0.39
C CYS A 696 28.23 29.47 -0.80
N PHE A 697 29.49 29.06 -0.96
CA PHE A 697 29.96 28.21 -2.07
C PHE A 697 30.41 26.83 -1.61
N VAL A 698 30.02 26.44 -0.41
CA VAL A 698 30.15 25.08 0.13
C VAL A 698 28.81 24.68 0.72
N HIS A 699 28.55 23.37 0.76
CA HIS A 699 27.31 22.86 1.31
C HIS A 699 27.36 22.95 2.84
N THR A 700 26.79 24.02 3.38
CA THR A 700 26.81 24.36 4.82
C THR A 700 25.43 24.85 5.25
N ASP A 701 25.14 24.74 6.54
CA ASP A 701 23.97 25.35 7.19
C ASP A 701 23.81 26.82 6.82
N GLU A 702 24.91 27.57 6.73
CA GLU A 702 24.88 28.97 6.34
C GLU A 702 24.34 29.16 4.91
N ARG A 703 24.73 28.34 3.94
CA ARG A 703 24.16 28.44 2.58
C ARG A 703 22.66 28.17 2.57
N GLN A 704 22.21 27.21 3.37
CA GLN A 704 20.79 26.82 3.45
C GLN A 704 19.94 27.82 4.24
N LYS A 705 20.53 28.65 5.11
CA LYS A 705 19.80 29.57 6.02
C LYS A 705 20.03 31.05 5.71
N CYS A 706 21.15 31.42 5.09
CA CYS A 706 21.51 32.79 4.75
C CYS A 706 21.16 33.14 3.29
N TRP A 707 19.90 32.93 2.95
CA TRP A 707 19.33 33.09 1.61
C TRP A 707 19.65 34.41 0.92
N LYS A 708 19.38 35.53 1.59
CA LYS A 708 19.58 36.89 1.08
C LYS A 708 21.06 37.22 1.04
N THR A 709 21.77 36.93 2.12
CA THR A 709 23.22 37.18 2.21
C THR A 709 24.00 36.40 1.15
N CYS A 710 23.63 35.15 0.88
CA CYS A 710 24.25 34.33 -0.17
C CYS A 710 23.76 34.64 -1.59
N GLY A 711 22.72 35.47 -1.75
CA GLY A 711 22.13 35.74 -3.06
C GLY A 711 21.51 34.49 -3.69
N ALA A 712 20.96 33.59 -2.87
CA ALA A 712 20.26 32.40 -3.33
C ALA A 712 18.97 32.77 -4.06
N PHE A 713 18.28 33.82 -3.61
CA PHE A 713 17.07 34.38 -4.22
C PHE A 713 17.32 35.83 -4.65
N ILE A 714 16.51 36.29 -5.61
CA ILE A 714 16.59 37.62 -6.22
C ILE A 714 15.59 38.52 -5.50
N ASP A 715 16.05 39.69 -5.06
CA ASP A 715 15.16 40.69 -4.47
C ASP A 715 14.14 41.19 -5.51
N ASP A 716 12.89 41.44 -5.09
CA ASP A 716 11.82 41.88 -5.99
C ASP A 716 12.14 43.18 -6.75
N ALA A 717 12.97 44.06 -6.20
CA ALA A 717 13.42 45.28 -6.87
C ALA A 717 14.23 44.97 -8.14
N ASP A 718 15.01 43.89 -8.11
CA ASP A 718 15.82 43.41 -9.22
C ASP A 718 15.06 42.40 -10.10
N TYR A 719 14.25 41.52 -9.48
CA TYR A 719 13.45 40.52 -10.18
C TYR A 719 12.33 41.13 -11.04
N ARG A 720 11.68 42.18 -10.51
CA ARG A 720 10.57 42.93 -11.14
C ARG A 720 9.42 42.03 -11.62
N PRO A 721 8.74 41.30 -10.71
CA PRO A 721 7.71 40.32 -11.07
C PRO A 721 6.56 40.93 -11.89
N GLY A 722 5.88 40.11 -12.69
CA GLY A 722 4.81 40.54 -13.60
C GLY A 722 5.32 40.97 -14.97
N LEU A 723 4.54 41.80 -15.68
CA LEU A 723 4.85 42.24 -17.05
C LEU A 723 6.19 42.98 -17.18
N SER A 724 6.67 43.62 -16.11
CA SER A 724 7.98 44.27 -16.09
C SER A 724 9.13 43.29 -16.28
N ARG A 725 8.96 42.01 -15.92
CA ARG A 725 9.98 40.98 -16.00
C ARG A 725 10.45 40.73 -17.44
N LYS A 726 9.55 40.84 -18.42
CA LYS A 726 9.88 40.70 -19.85
C LYS A 726 11.02 41.65 -20.27
N THR A 727 11.10 42.84 -19.67
CA THR A 727 12.16 43.81 -19.96
C THR A 727 13.51 43.46 -19.34
N VAL A 728 13.54 42.63 -18.29
CA VAL A 728 14.76 42.26 -17.55
C VAL A 728 15.35 40.95 -18.05
N TYR A 729 14.49 39.99 -18.40
CA TYR A 729 14.92 38.65 -18.84
C TYR A 729 14.74 38.44 -20.34
N GLY A 730 14.05 39.32 -21.06
CA GLY A 730 13.93 39.22 -22.53
C GLY A 730 13.13 37.99 -22.99
N TYR A 731 11.98 37.76 -22.35
CA TYR A 731 10.95 36.82 -22.80
C TYR A 731 10.10 37.41 -23.93
#